data_AF-A0A958QQK1-F1
#
_entry.id   AF-A0A958QQK1-F1
#
_cell.length_a   1.000
_cell.length_b   1.000
_cell.length_c   1.000
_cell.angle_alpha   90.00
_cell.angle_beta   90.00
_cell.angle_gamma   90.00
#
_symmetry.space_group_name_H-M   'P 1'
#
loop_
_entity.id
_entity.type
_entity.pdbx_description
1 polymer ?
#
loop_
_entity_poly.entity_id
_entity_poly.type
_entity_poly.pdbx_seq_one_letter_code
_entity_poly.pdbx_strand_id
1 'polypeptide(L)'
;MKKVVSFFKPTLSPAKLLMLSFSLFLAWWYRDYFTSASVPSVDLPSFMSGVEKLRWQSLYGRLSFYDRSGFCGWAPFLLYGVIPSLFVSVVSYGAELFSGQSVRLATHCSLVFGVALFPWAFLYAMTPFGREIVGADRSQSRSMEFVRALSAIVFSFWFLNHDRQWYGIGAASPMNIGLFAQLFAWLFMLMYLGALLRIIAAGTCGKRDGKILALSLGLLIPTHMLSAVFCLFIGGLSLLWFREARVSLLKAHILGFGVSAFWFFPFIAFVGDIAPLDIHRPTGDILELFFRYPLWGMVQTLKTWFATGELSAFNPINVLLPLLTVILFSHRAIPQAGLLKSFFLFCLCAFVFFNSGFVATSLQVGFHYYRFMAYVFLLCTVLFASLPLVLFSNDHCRWKYLLFVTLSLGCFVSTVSLPHYEREMIRKKAHQDYLSEEDQVVDFFENREEKGRVYVEYFNDYKKYAQLSAHYIVSQLVRRTGFEALPNSHLQEAPAYRMIAASAQMLGANTYHVPLLYTDGAELSDKVLVQQLRDFGITHVIAGTKKFQERLEPFAKAVTKRGKYWIVTLSDEALAKITPLGKKILLGYRDENGTAPFRMVQYYFFSRQGLYRHFDLVDLNNHGVIPGQVRAILVNGRDDTHADKFEIRMNYKPEYRLDHYSPHYPHNVEVDQYQAIERFLEEKFHLREQLKALKRIKSEQKDMVRPQFEWQSGDQEISLKGLRPFGLYELNYTYFDLWRAKGATLYRGMGEKIFLSPSRDEVTLSFSRWYSPSAWLGLLVSLFSVVILGRARGGKNGSSEKLSS
;
A
#
# COMPACT_ATOMS: atom_id res chain seq x y z
N MET A 1 -56.16 -12.29 -5.72
CA MET A 1 -55.73 -11.31 -4.68
C MET A 1 -55.10 -11.93 -3.43
N LYS A 2 -55.70 -12.90 -2.71
CA LYS A 2 -55.06 -13.52 -1.51
C LYS A 2 -53.67 -14.16 -1.77
N LYS A 3 -53.43 -14.74 -2.96
CA LYS A 3 -52.10 -15.26 -3.38
C LYS A 3 -51.07 -14.17 -3.76
N VAL A 4 -51.52 -12.95 -4.07
CA VAL A 4 -50.63 -11.80 -4.35
C VAL A 4 -50.22 -11.13 -3.04
N VAL A 5 -51.14 -11.05 -2.07
CA VAL A 5 -50.83 -10.55 -0.71
C VAL A 5 -49.91 -11.52 0.07
N SER A 6 -49.97 -12.83 -0.18
CA SER A 6 -49.01 -13.78 0.39
C SER A 6 -47.61 -13.70 -0.24
N PHE A 7 -47.49 -13.13 -1.45
CA PHE A 7 -46.20 -12.93 -2.11
C PHE A 7 -45.42 -11.73 -1.51
N PHE A 8 -46.13 -10.78 -0.91
CA PHE A 8 -45.56 -9.58 -0.25
C PHE A 8 -45.40 -9.70 1.26
N LYS A 9 -45.59 -10.88 1.87
CA LYS A 9 -45.22 -11.14 3.27
C LYS A 9 -43.97 -12.00 3.39
N PRO A 10 -42.75 -11.52 3.06
CA PRO A 10 -41.59 -11.96 3.80
C PRO A 10 -41.61 -11.20 5.13
N THR A 11 -42.20 -11.75 6.18
CA THR A 11 -41.92 -11.25 7.54
C THR A 11 -40.43 -11.49 7.80
N LEU A 12 -39.60 -10.48 7.56
CA LEU A 12 -38.19 -10.47 7.93
C LEU A 12 -38.09 -10.90 9.40
N SER A 13 -37.19 -11.84 9.71
CA SER A 13 -37.00 -12.25 11.10
C SER A 13 -36.57 -11.03 11.94
N PRO A 14 -36.90 -10.96 13.25
CA PRO A 14 -36.50 -9.86 14.11
C PRO A 14 -34.99 -9.56 14.05
N ALA A 15 -34.17 -10.61 13.92
CA ALA A 15 -32.72 -10.49 13.72
C ALA A 15 -32.36 -9.76 12.41
N LYS A 16 -33.01 -10.08 11.28
CA LYS A 16 -32.77 -9.41 9.99
C LYS A 16 -33.24 -7.96 10.02
N LEU A 17 -34.37 -7.68 10.67
CA LEU A 17 -34.86 -6.32 10.86
C LEU A 17 -33.88 -5.50 11.70
N LEU A 18 -33.36 -6.08 12.80
CA LEU A 18 -32.34 -5.46 13.63
C LEU A 18 -31.07 -5.13 12.84
N MET A 19 -30.56 -6.07 12.04
CA MET A 19 -29.39 -5.86 11.18
C MET A 19 -29.64 -4.75 10.14
N LEU A 20 -30.81 -4.74 9.50
CA LEU A 20 -31.17 -3.70 8.53
C LEU A 20 -31.27 -2.32 9.18
N SER A 21 -31.96 -2.21 10.32
CA SER A 21 -32.05 -0.98 11.10
C SER A 21 -30.68 -0.48 11.53
N PHE A 22 -29.78 -1.39 11.93
CA PHE A 22 -28.43 -1.02 12.30
C PHE A 22 -27.58 -0.58 11.10
N SER A 23 -27.72 -1.21 9.93
CA SER A 23 -27.09 -0.75 8.69
C SER A 23 -27.54 0.67 8.32
N LEU A 24 -28.83 0.99 8.49
CA LEU A 24 -29.36 2.35 8.28
C LEU A 24 -28.81 3.33 9.33
N PHE A 25 -28.72 2.90 10.59
CA PHE A 25 -28.08 3.68 11.65
C PHE A 25 -26.61 3.97 11.33
N LEU A 26 -25.84 3.00 10.84
CA LEU A 26 -24.45 3.22 10.41
C LEU A 26 -24.35 4.20 9.26
N ALA A 27 -25.24 4.09 8.26
CA ALA A 27 -25.27 5.04 7.16
C ALA A 27 -25.55 6.48 7.65
N TRP A 28 -26.44 6.62 8.64
CA TRP A 28 -26.71 7.90 9.30
C TRP A 28 -25.59 8.37 10.23
N TRP A 29 -24.92 7.46 10.95
CA TRP A 29 -23.82 7.74 11.87
C TRP A 29 -22.61 8.27 11.13
N TYR A 30 -22.30 7.66 9.99
CA TYR A 30 -21.22 8.05 9.08
C TYR A 30 -21.69 9.03 7.99
N ARG A 31 -22.83 9.72 8.17
CA ARG A 31 -23.37 10.66 7.17
C ARG A 31 -22.47 11.85 6.88
N ASP A 32 -21.57 12.22 7.79
CA ASP A 32 -20.64 13.32 7.56
C ASP A 32 -19.65 12.98 6.43
N TYR A 33 -19.49 11.70 6.10
CA TYR A 33 -18.81 11.24 4.90
C TYR A 33 -19.68 11.34 3.64
N PHE A 34 -21.02 11.43 3.77
CA PHE A 34 -21.96 11.62 2.66
C PHE A 34 -22.08 13.10 2.30
N THR A 35 -21.05 13.63 1.64
CA THR A 35 -20.99 15.05 1.28
C THR A 35 -20.43 15.25 -0.13
N SER A 36 -20.80 16.35 -0.79
CA SER A 36 -20.11 16.84 -1.99
C SER A 36 -18.86 17.67 -1.64
N ALA A 37 -18.69 18.07 -0.37
CA ALA A 37 -17.51 18.75 0.13
C ALA A 37 -16.34 17.78 0.33
N SER A 38 -15.12 18.30 0.49
CA SER A 38 -13.95 17.49 0.81
C SER A 38 -14.02 16.95 2.24
N VAL A 39 -13.72 15.67 2.41
CA VAL A 39 -13.46 15.08 3.72
C VAL A 39 -11.97 15.22 4.02
N PRO A 40 -11.57 15.69 5.22
CA PRO A 40 -10.19 15.65 5.65
C PRO A 40 -9.62 14.23 5.55
N SER A 41 -8.69 14.06 4.61
CA SER A 41 -8.03 12.78 4.38
C SER A 41 -6.64 13.01 3.86
N VAL A 42 -5.73 12.16 4.34
CA VAL A 42 -4.36 12.13 3.85
C VAL A 42 -4.36 11.71 2.38
N ASP A 43 -5.14 10.69 2.02
CA ASP A 43 -4.95 9.97 0.76
C ASP A 43 -6.16 9.92 -0.18
N LEU A 44 -7.36 10.15 0.35
CA LEU A 44 -8.58 10.11 -0.45
C LEU A 44 -8.53 11.06 -1.67
N PRO A 45 -7.90 12.25 -1.62
CA PRO A 45 -7.70 13.07 -2.81
C PRO A 45 -6.86 12.40 -3.91
N SER A 46 -5.77 11.71 -3.54
CA SER A 46 -4.96 10.93 -4.50
C SER A 46 -5.80 9.83 -5.15
N PHE A 47 -6.56 9.10 -4.33
CA PHE A 47 -7.43 8.04 -4.81
C PHE A 47 -8.47 8.58 -5.80
N MET A 48 -9.16 9.67 -5.44
CA MET A 48 -10.18 10.29 -6.31
C MET A 48 -9.59 10.74 -7.64
N SER A 49 -8.41 11.37 -7.64
CA SER A 49 -7.70 11.76 -8.88
C SER A 49 -7.38 10.54 -9.76
N GLY A 50 -6.89 9.45 -9.15
CA GLY A 50 -6.67 8.18 -9.85
C GLY A 50 -7.95 7.60 -10.46
N VAL A 51 -9.09 7.71 -9.75
CA VAL A 51 -10.39 7.24 -10.24
C VAL A 51 -10.96 8.11 -11.35
N GLU A 52 -10.86 9.45 -11.25
CA GLU A 52 -11.27 10.37 -12.33
C GLU A 52 -10.57 10.04 -13.63
N LYS A 53 -9.27 9.74 -13.54
CA LYS A 53 -8.48 9.31 -14.68
C LYS A 53 -8.91 7.96 -15.22
N LEU A 54 -9.06 6.94 -14.37
CA LEU A 54 -9.56 5.63 -14.77
C LEU A 54 -10.94 5.75 -15.45
N ARG A 55 -11.82 6.61 -14.93
CA ARG A 55 -13.13 6.93 -15.51
C ARG A 55 -13.01 7.58 -16.89
N TRP A 56 -12.11 8.53 -17.08
CA TRP A 56 -11.87 9.12 -18.40
C TRP A 56 -11.38 8.05 -19.38
N GLN A 57 -10.42 7.22 -18.97
CA GLN A 57 -9.86 6.19 -19.84
C GLN A 57 -10.90 5.11 -20.23
N SER A 58 -11.71 4.65 -19.27
CA SER A 58 -12.72 3.62 -19.53
C SER A 58 -13.83 4.09 -20.48
N LEU A 59 -14.17 5.39 -20.52
CA LEU A 59 -15.09 5.95 -21.53
C LEU A 59 -14.59 5.73 -22.96
N TYR A 60 -13.28 5.77 -23.19
CA TYR A 60 -12.69 5.61 -24.51
C TYR A 60 -12.28 4.16 -24.80
N GLY A 61 -12.68 3.20 -23.96
CA GLY A 61 -12.24 1.80 -24.06
C GLY A 61 -10.72 1.64 -23.87
N ARG A 62 -10.07 2.63 -23.25
CA ARG A 62 -8.63 2.62 -22.97
C ARG A 62 -8.45 2.21 -21.52
N LEU A 63 -7.56 1.27 -21.25
CA LEU A 63 -6.96 1.09 -19.93
C LEU A 63 -5.50 1.42 -20.11
N SER A 64 -5.20 2.72 -20.12
CA SER A 64 -3.82 3.16 -20.26
C SER A 64 -3.16 3.09 -18.90
N PHE A 65 -2.43 2.00 -18.68
CA PHE A 65 -1.63 1.78 -17.47
C PHE A 65 -0.44 2.75 -17.35
N TYR A 66 -0.35 3.76 -18.21
CA TYR A 66 0.68 4.78 -18.19
C TYR A 66 0.08 6.13 -17.79
N ASP A 67 0.74 6.78 -16.83
CA ASP A 67 0.45 8.14 -16.42
C ASP A 67 1.35 9.12 -17.19
N ARG A 68 0.78 9.86 -18.16
CA ARG A 68 1.48 10.95 -18.86
C ARG A 68 2.02 12.06 -17.95
N SER A 69 1.40 12.27 -16.79
CA SER A 69 1.74 13.33 -15.85
C SER A 69 2.70 12.90 -14.74
N GLY A 70 2.77 11.60 -14.43
CA GLY A 70 3.74 11.04 -13.47
C GLY A 70 4.86 10.24 -14.13
N PHE A 71 4.84 10.13 -15.47
CA PHE A 71 5.73 9.31 -16.29
C PHE A 71 6.01 7.91 -15.72
N CYS A 72 4.99 7.33 -15.09
CA CYS A 72 5.06 6.05 -14.43
C CYS A 72 3.97 5.11 -14.95
N GLY A 73 4.23 3.81 -14.90
CA GLY A 73 3.16 2.82 -14.98
C GLY A 73 2.17 3.01 -13.81
N TRP A 74 1.02 2.34 -13.83
CA TRP A 74 -0.02 2.32 -12.79
C TRP A 74 0.45 1.72 -11.45
N ALA A 75 1.55 2.21 -10.89
CA ALA A 75 1.98 1.99 -9.51
C ALA A 75 0.95 2.46 -8.46
N PRO A 76 0.11 3.51 -8.68
CA PRO A 76 -0.92 3.89 -7.70
C PRO A 76 -1.92 2.78 -7.38
N PHE A 77 -2.14 1.85 -8.31
CA PHE A 77 -3.01 0.70 -8.12
C PHE A 77 -2.36 -0.48 -7.37
N LEU A 78 -1.03 -0.46 -7.20
CA LEU A 78 -0.33 -1.34 -6.26
C LEU A 78 -0.64 -0.94 -4.80
N LEU A 79 -0.86 0.35 -4.55
CA LEU A 79 -1.10 0.90 -3.21
C LEU A 79 -2.59 1.06 -2.85
N TYR A 80 -3.45 1.43 -3.81
CA TYR A 80 -4.88 1.67 -3.57
C TYR A 80 -5.82 0.54 -4.01
N GLY A 81 -5.29 -0.52 -4.61
CA GLY A 81 -6.08 -1.61 -5.16
C GLY A 81 -6.85 -1.21 -6.42
N VAL A 82 -6.84 -2.06 -7.43
CA VAL A 82 -7.59 -1.87 -8.68
C VAL A 82 -9.08 -1.98 -8.47
N ILE A 83 -9.52 -2.93 -7.65
CA ILE A 83 -10.95 -3.22 -7.50
C ILE A 83 -11.71 -2.05 -6.89
N PRO A 84 -11.26 -1.42 -5.78
CA PRO A 84 -11.96 -0.27 -5.21
C PRO A 84 -12.04 0.90 -6.19
N SER A 85 -10.95 1.22 -6.89
CA SER A 85 -10.93 2.29 -7.88
C SER A 85 -11.81 2.02 -9.10
N LEU A 86 -11.81 0.79 -9.63
CA LEU A 86 -12.70 0.39 -10.73
C LEU A 86 -14.16 0.46 -10.32
N PHE A 87 -14.48 0.00 -9.11
CA PHE A 87 -15.82 0.10 -8.56
C PHE A 87 -16.28 1.56 -8.47
N VAL A 88 -15.47 2.45 -7.90
CA VAL A 88 -15.83 3.89 -7.81
C VAL A 88 -15.93 4.52 -9.18
N SER A 89 -15.04 4.18 -10.12
CA SER A 89 -15.10 4.67 -11.50
C SER A 89 -16.46 4.32 -12.13
N VAL A 90 -16.90 3.07 -12.02
CA VAL A 90 -18.20 2.63 -12.55
C VAL A 90 -19.37 3.33 -11.84
N VAL A 91 -19.33 3.41 -10.51
CA VAL A 91 -20.39 4.09 -9.72
C VAL A 91 -20.45 5.59 -10.03
N SER A 92 -19.33 6.20 -10.38
CA SER A 92 -19.25 7.64 -10.68
C SER A 92 -20.01 8.08 -11.92
N TYR A 93 -20.25 7.18 -12.89
CA TYR A 93 -21.15 7.49 -14.02
C TYR A 93 -22.60 7.67 -13.56
N GLY A 94 -23.07 6.86 -12.61
CA GLY A 94 -24.40 7.05 -12.02
C GLY A 94 -24.46 8.29 -11.13
N ALA A 95 -23.37 8.59 -10.41
CA ALA A 95 -23.29 9.75 -9.52
C ALA A 95 -23.29 11.10 -10.26
N GLU A 96 -22.94 11.11 -11.55
CA GLU A 96 -22.95 12.32 -12.40
C GLU A 96 -24.34 12.94 -12.55
N LEU A 97 -25.40 12.12 -12.45
CA LEU A 97 -26.77 12.59 -12.45
C LEU A 97 -27.12 13.47 -11.22
N PHE A 98 -26.30 13.40 -10.17
CA PHE A 98 -26.58 14.05 -8.88
C PHE A 98 -25.56 15.12 -8.50
N SER A 99 -24.36 15.11 -9.08
CA SER A 99 -23.28 16.04 -8.70
C SER A 99 -22.26 16.22 -9.84
N GLY A 100 -21.84 17.47 -10.07
CA GLY A 100 -20.70 17.78 -10.96
C GLY A 100 -19.34 17.26 -10.45
N GLN A 101 -19.27 16.87 -9.18
CA GLN A 101 -18.12 16.20 -8.56
C GLN A 101 -18.44 14.71 -8.36
N SER A 102 -18.76 14.00 -9.45
CA SER A 102 -19.36 12.66 -9.41
C SER A 102 -18.44 11.57 -8.83
N VAL A 103 -17.13 11.62 -9.08
CA VAL A 103 -16.16 10.69 -8.50
C VAL A 103 -16.05 10.85 -6.98
N ARG A 104 -16.11 12.09 -6.50
CA ARG A 104 -16.13 12.38 -5.06
C ARG A 104 -17.38 11.79 -4.42
N LEU A 105 -18.56 12.07 -4.99
CA LEU A 105 -19.82 11.53 -4.51
C LEU A 105 -19.82 9.99 -4.53
N ALA A 106 -19.33 9.36 -5.60
CA ALA A 106 -19.24 7.91 -5.70
C ALA A 106 -18.30 7.29 -4.66
N THR A 107 -17.16 7.93 -4.40
CA THR A 107 -16.20 7.48 -3.38
C THR A 107 -16.85 7.51 -1.99
N HIS A 108 -17.53 8.61 -1.67
CA HIS A 108 -18.23 8.79 -0.41
C HIS A 108 -19.40 7.82 -0.23
N CYS A 109 -20.22 7.63 -1.27
CA CYS A 109 -21.27 6.62 -1.26
C CYS A 109 -20.70 5.23 -0.99
N SER A 110 -19.60 4.88 -1.68
CA SER A 110 -18.95 3.58 -1.54
C SER A 110 -18.45 3.32 -0.11
N LEU A 111 -17.91 4.35 0.55
CA LEU A 111 -17.53 4.27 1.97
C LEU A 111 -18.72 3.99 2.87
N VAL A 112 -19.78 4.80 2.76
CA VAL A 112 -20.98 4.69 3.60
C VAL A 112 -21.64 3.32 3.40
N PHE A 113 -21.78 2.87 2.16
CA PHE A 113 -22.33 1.54 1.87
C PHE A 113 -21.43 0.42 2.38
N GLY A 114 -20.11 0.55 2.24
CA GLY A 114 -19.16 -0.43 2.76
C GLY A 114 -19.26 -0.60 4.28
N VAL A 115 -19.35 0.50 5.02
CA VAL A 115 -19.55 0.50 6.48
C VAL A 115 -20.91 -0.08 6.85
N ALA A 116 -21.98 0.29 6.12
CA ALA A 116 -23.33 -0.23 6.37
C ALA A 116 -23.45 -1.74 6.10
N LEU A 117 -22.68 -2.28 5.16
CA LEU A 117 -22.64 -3.72 4.83
C LEU A 117 -21.71 -4.53 5.75
N PHE A 118 -20.79 -3.87 6.46
CA PHE A 118 -19.80 -4.52 7.31
C PHE A 118 -20.39 -5.46 8.39
N PRO A 119 -21.46 -5.09 9.14
CA PRO A 119 -22.09 -5.99 10.11
C PRO A 119 -22.60 -7.30 9.49
N TRP A 120 -23.03 -7.29 8.22
CA TRP A 120 -23.51 -8.48 7.52
C TRP A 120 -22.38 -9.43 7.18
N ALA A 121 -21.26 -8.91 6.67
CA ALA A 121 -20.06 -9.70 6.42
C ALA A 121 -19.51 -10.27 7.75
N PHE A 122 -19.54 -9.47 8.81
CA PHE A 122 -19.13 -9.86 10.16
C PHE A 122 -20.01 -10.99 10.71
N LEU A 123 -21.35 -10.86 10.60
CA LEU A 123 -22.31 -11.90 10.97
C LEU A 123 -22.09 -13.20 10.19
N TYR A 124 -21.78 -13.11 8.89
CA TYR A 124 -21.49 -14.27 8.05
C TYR A 124 -20.24 -15.01 8.53
N ALA A 125 -19.18 -14.27 8.89
CA ALA A 125 -17.92 -14.79 9.43
C ALA A 125 -18.06 -15.42 10.83
N MET A 126 -18.85 -14.80 11.70
CA MET A 126 -19.07 -15.24 13.09
C MET A 126 -19.96 -16.50 13.18
N THR A 127 -20.88 -16.70 12.23
CA THR A 127 -21.91 -17.74 12.30
C THR A 127 -21.39 -19.17 12.53
N PRO A 128 -20.32 -19.65 11.87
CA PRO A 128 -19.80 -21.00 12.10
C PRO A 128 -19.37 -21.25 13.55
N PHE A 129 -18.68 -20.30 14.19
CA PHE A 129 -18.32 -20.39 15.60
C PHE A 129 -19.56 -20.48 16.49
N GLY A 130 -20.57 -19.65 16.21
CA GLY A 130 -21.83 -19.69 16.97
C GLY A 130 -22.57 -21.03 16.85
N ARG A 131 -22.52 -21.67 15.67
CA ARG A 131 -23.12 -22.99 15.46
C ARG A 131 -22.38 -24.09 16.21
N GLU A 132 -21.05 -24.02 16.25
CA GLU A 132 -20.23 -24.97 17.00
C GLU A 132 -20.49 -24.88 18.51
N ILE A 133 -20.58 -23.67 19.05
CA ILE A 133 -20.77 -23.43 20.49
C ILE A 133 -22.15 -23.87 20.98
N VAL A 134 -23.20 -23.57 20.21
CA VAL A 134 -24.60 -23.71 20.67
C VAL A 134 -25.25 -24.99 20.15
N GLY A 135 -24.66 -25.62 19.14
CA GLY A 135 -25.25 -26.73 18.38
C GLY A 135 -26.10 -26.22 17.21
N ALA A 136 -26.12 -27.00 16.11
CA ALA A 136 -26.75 -26.60 14.86
C ALA A 136 -28.26 -26.29 15.02
N ASP A 137 -28.98 -27.08 15.79
CA ASP A 137 -30.44 -26.96 15.95
C ASP A 137 -30.81 -25.75 16.83
N ARG A 138 -30.19 -25.59 18.00
CA ARG A 138 -30.41 -24.43 18.87
C ARG A 138 -29.95 -23.12 18.22
N SER A 139 -28.93 -23.15 17.36
CA SER A 139 -28.46 -21.97 16.61
C SER A 139 -29.48 -21.36 15.66
N GLN A 140 -30.51 -22.13 15.28
CA GLN A 140 -31.61 -21.68 14.40
C GLN A 140 -32.81 -21.13 15.18
N SER A 141 -32.80 -21.24 16.51
CA SER A 141 -33.86 -20.65 17.33
C SER A 141 -33.87 -19.12 17.19
N ARG A 142 -35.07 -18.51 17.11
CA ARG A 142 -35.22 -17.06 16.94
C ARG A 142 -34.45 -16.24 17.98
N SER A 143 -34.42 -16.71 19.22
CA SER A 143 -33.69 -16.07 20.32
C SER A 143 -32.18 -16.07 20.07
N MET A 144 -31.60 -17.21 19.66
CA MET A 144 -30.17 -17.30 19.36
C MET A 144 -29.79 -16.55 18.07
N GLU A 145 -30.68 -16.52 17.07
CA GLU A 145 -30.48 -15.66 15.90
C GLU A 145 -30.42 -14.18 16.27
N PHE A 146 -31.28 -13.75 17.19
CA PHE A 146 -31.31 -12.37 17.69
C PHE A 146 -30.06 -12.03 18.50
N VAL A 147 -29.64 -12.89 19.44
CA VAL A 147 -28.41 -12.67 20.24
C VAL A 147 -27.18 -12.59 19.33
N ARG A 148 -27.11 -13.45 18.31
CA ARG A 148 -26.02 -13.44 17.32
C ARG A 148 -26.01 -12.14 16.50
N ALA A 149 -27.18 -11.68 16.04
CA ALA A 149 -27.28 -10.42 15.31
C ALA A 149 -26.85 -9.23 16.18
N LEU A 150 -27.34 -9.17 17.42
CA LEU A 150 -26.99 -8.14 18.38
C LEU A 150 -25.48 -8.13 18.68
N SER A 151 -24.88 -9.30 18.87
CA SER A 151 -23.44 -9.41 19.09
C SER A 151 -22.63 -8.96 17.87
N ALA A 152 -23.01 -9.39 16.66
CA ALA A 152 -22.37 -8.93 15.44
C ALA A 152 -22.44 -7.40 15.30
N ILE A 153 -23.58 -6.79 15.64
CA ILE A 153 -23.77 -5.34 15.63
C ILE A 153 -22.82 -4.65 16.61
N VAL A 154 -22.80 -5.06 17.88
CA VAL A 154 -21.99 -4.43 18.93
C VAL A 154 -20.50 -4.50 18.60
N PHE A 155 -20.00 -5.69 18.26
CA PHE A 155 -18.57 -5.89 18.01
C PHE A 155 -18.11 -5.31 16.67
N SER A 156 -18.96 -5.33 15.63
CA SER A 156 -18.62 -4.64 14.38
C SER A 156 -18.59 -3.12 14.54
N PHE A 157 -19.52 -2.55 15.32
CA PHE A 157 -19.52 -1.12 15.64
C PHE A 157 -18.28 -0.70 16.41
N TRP A 158 -17.89 -1.52 17.40
CA TRP A 158 -16.68 -1.32 18.18
C TRP A 158 -15.42 -1.34 17.32
N PHE A 159 -15.28 -2.31 16.41
CA PHE A 159 -14.17 -2.36 15.47
C PHE A 159 -14.14 -1.13 14.55
N LEU A 160 -15.28 -0.78 13.94
CA LEU A 160 -15.37 0.33 12.98
C LEU A 160 -15.10 1.71 13.62
N ASN A 161 -15.49 1.91 14.88
CA ASN A 161 -15.27 3.17 15.61
C ASN A 161 -14.02 3.18 16.47
N HIS A 162 -13.11 2.23 16.32
CA HIS A 162 -11.85 2.26 17.05
C HIS A 162 -11.00 3.49 16.62
N ASP A 163 -10.61 4.35 17.56
CA ASP A 163 -10.02 5.68 17.26
C ASP A 163 -8.59 5.62 16.70
N ARG A 164 -7.86 4.54 16.96
CA ARG A 164 -6.58 4.31 16.28
C ARG A 164 -6.83 3.92 14.81
N GLN A 165 -6.55 4.84 13.90
CA GLN A 165 -6.77 4.78 12.44
C GLN A 165 -6.21 3.53 11.74
N TRP A 166 -5.29 2.79 12.36
CA TRP A 166 -4.78 1.53 11.83
C TRP A 166 -5.74 0.36 12.06
N TYR A 167 -6.54 0.38 13.14
CA TYR A 167 -7.43 -0.71 13.58
C TYR A 167 -8.88 -0.53 13.12
N GLY A 168 -9.36 0.71 12.98
CA GLY A 168 -10.73 1.04 12.63
C GLY A 168 -10.80 2.35 11.82
N ILE A 169 -12.01 2.75 11.45
CA ILE A 169 -12.25 4.00 10.71
C ILE A 169 -12.17 5.19 11.66
N GLY A 170 -12.79 5.05 12.84
CA GLY A 170 -13.03 6.16 13.77
C GLY A 170 -14.00 7.17 13.15
N ALA A 171 -15.16 7.41 13.75
CA ALA A 171 -16.06 8.45 13.27
C ALA A 171 -15.54 9.89 13.53
N ALA A 172 -14.27 10.02 13.96
CA ALA A 172 -13.67 11.22 14.53
C ALA A 172 -12.42 11.75 13.84
N SER A 173 -11.69 10.89 13.13
CA SER A 173 -10.30 11.13 12.75
C SER A 173 -10.20 11.34 11.23
N PRO A 174 -9.20 12.09 10.71
CA PRO A 174 -8.99 12.20 9.27
C PRO A 174 -8.83 10.79 8.68
N MET A 175 -9.40 10.54 7.50
CA MET A 175 -9.20 9.23 6.87
C MET A 175 -7.73 9.10 6.43
N ASN A 176 -6.98 8.20 7.07
CA ASN A 176 -5.58 7.93 6.73
C ASN A 176 -5.42 7.06 5.48
N ILE A 177 -4.18 7.05 4.99
CA ILE A 177 -3.64 6.26 3.88
C ILE A 177 -4.20 4.83 3.83
N GLY A 178 -4.90 4.50 2.73
CA GLY A 178 -5.36 3.14 2.43
C GLY A 178 -6.71 2.73 3.01
N LEU A 179 -7.37 3.57 3.84
CA LEU A 179 -8.60 3.17 4.53
C LEU A 179 -9.77 2.82 3.57
N PHE A 180 -9.82 3.47 2.40
CA PHE A 180 -10.82 3.16 1.36
C PHE A 180 -10.67 1.71 0.84
N ALA A 181 -9.47 1.35 0.37
CA ALA A 181 -9.18 0.00 -0.12
C ALA A 181 -9.27 -1.04 1.01
N GLN A 182 -8.86 -0.65 2.22
CA GLN A 182 -8.89 -1.48 3.41
C GLN A 182 -10.32 -1.84 3.85
N LEU A 183 -11.31 -0.96 3.67
CA LEU A 183 -12.71 -1.29 3.94
C LEU A 183 -13.20 -2.42 3.02
N PHE A 184 -12.92 -2.34 1.72
CA PHE A 184 -13.23 -3.42 0.77
C PHE A 184 -12.47 -4.70 1.14
N ALA A 185 -11.20 -4.56 1.53
CA ALA A 185 -10.39 -5.69 1.98
C ALA A 185 -10.99 -6.36 3.22
N TRP A 186 -11.42 -5.61 4.23
CA TRP A 186 -12.07 -6.19 5.41
C TRP A 186 -13.36 -6.95 5.06
N LEU A 187 -14.19 -6.40 4.16
CA LEU A 187 -15.39 -7.09 3.68
C LEU A 187 -15.02 -8.42 3.01
N PHE A 188 -14.04 -8.43 2.09
CA PHE A 188 -13.60 -9.66 1.45
C PHE A 188 -12.91 -10.62 2.42
N MET A 189 -12.15 -10.13 3.40
CA MET A 189 -11.55 -10.95 4.46
C MET A 189 -12.62 -11.65 5.31
N LEU A 190 -13.68 -10.94 5.70
CA LEU A 190 -14.80 -11.50 6.46
C LEU A 190 -15.58 -12.55 5.65
N MET A 191 -15.81 -12.28 4.35
CA MET A 191 -16.41 -13.24 3.44
C MET A 191 -15.52 -14.48 3.23
N TYR A 192 -14.21 -14.28 3.06
CA TYR A 192 -13.20 -15.34 3.00
C TYR A 192 -13.24 -16.20 4.26
N LEU A 193 -13.15 -15.59 5.45
CA LEU A 193 -13.16 -16.27 6.74
C LEU A 193 -14.45 -17.06 6.95
N GLY A 194 -15.61 -16.46 6.68
CA GLY A 194 -16.89 -17.14 6.82
C GLY A 194 -17.04 -18.34 5.90
N ALA A 195 -16.55 -18.25 4.66
CA ALA A 195 -16.57 -19.36 3.71
C ALA A 195 -15.57 -20.46 4.10
N LEU A 196 -14.36 -20.07 4.52
CA LEU A 196 -13.31 -20.95 5.02
C LEU A 196 -13.83 -21.81 6.16
N LEU A 197 -14.39 -21.18 7.19
CA LEU A 197 -14.91 -21.85 8.38
C LEU A 197 -16.07 -22.79 8.07
N ARG A 198 -16.95 -22.45 7.12
CA ARG A 198 -18.05 -23.33 6.69
C ARG A 198 -17.55 -24.58 5.98
N ILE A 199 -16.52 -24.45 5.14
CA ILE A 199 -15.89 -25.60 4.48
C ILE A 199 -15.23 -26.52 5.51
N ILE A 200 -14.54 -25.93 6.50
CA ILE A 200 -13.93 -26.72 7.58
C ILE A 200 -15.00 -27.43 8.40
N ALA A 201 -16.03 -26.71 8.85
CA ALA A 201 -17.12 -27.29 9.65
C ALA A 201 -17.91 -28.38 8.92
N ALA A 202 -17.99 -28.32 7.59
CA ALA A 202 -18.67 -29.33 6.78
C ALA A 202 -17.77 -30.50 6.38
N GLY A 203 -16.45 -30.43 6.63
CA GLY A 203 -15.44 -31.38 6.14
C GLY A 203 -15.27 -31.43 4.62
N THR A 204 -16.20 -30.85 3.85
CA THR A 204 -16.24 -30.91 2.37
C THR A 204 -16.65 -29.57 1.76
N CYS A 205 -16.23 -29.33 0.51
CA CYS A 205 -16.54 -28.11 -0.20
C CYS A 205 -18.01 -28.06 -0.63
N GLY A 206 -18.86 -27.34 0.10
CA GLY A 206 -20.12 -26.85 -0.45
C GLY A 206 -19.86 -25.99 -1.70
N LYS A 207 -20.58 -26.23 -2.81
CA LYS A 207 -20.39 -25.50 -4.08
C LYS A 207 -20.47 -23.98 -3.93
N ARG A 208 -21.28 -23.50 -2.97
CA ARG A 208 -21.45 -22.06 -2.69
C ARG A 208 -20.27 -21.49 -1.92
N ASP A 209 -19.88 -22.11 -0.81
CA ASP A 209 -18.82 -21.58 0.05
C ASP A 209 -17.45 -21.67 -0.63
N GLY A 210 -17.18 -22.73 -1.41
CA GLY A 210 -15.96 -22.80 -2.24
C GLY A 210 -15.84 -21.65 -3.25
N LYS A 211 -16.96 -21.25 -3.87
CA LYS A 211 -17.00 -20.09 -4.78
C LYS A 211 -16.76 -18.79 -4.04
N ILE A 212 -17.40 -18.60 -2.87
CA ILE A 212 -17.21 -17.39 -2.06
C ILE A 212 -15.75 -17.29 -1.62
N LEU A 213 -15.14 -18.39 -1.17
CA LEU A 213 -13.74 -18.43 -0.76
C LEU A 213 -12.81 -18.05 -1.91
N ALA A 214 -12.99 -18.67 -3.09
CA ALA A 214 -12.21 -18.39 -4.28
C ALA A 214 -12.36 -16.93 -4.77
N LEU A 215 -13.60 -16.43 -4.86
CA LEU A 215 -13.86 -15.05 -5.28
C LEU A 215 -13.32 -14.04 -4.27
N SER A 216 -13.48 -14.28 -2.96
CA SER A 216 -12.97 -13.37 -1.93
C SER A 216 -11.45 -13.28 -1.97
N LEU A 217 -10.76 -14.43 -2.11
CA LEU A 217 -9.30 -14.44 -2.27
C LEU A 217 -8.86 -13.78 -3.58
N GLY A 218 -9.53 -14.11 -4.69
CA GLY A 218 -9.21 -13.57 -6.02
C GLY A 218 -9.43 -12.06 -6.12
N LEU A 219 -10.36 -11.50 -5.35
CA LEU A 219 -10.59 -10.06 -5.24
C LEU A 219 -9.68 -9.39 -4.20
N LEU A 220 -9.30 -10.09 -3.12
CA LEU A 220 -8.41 -9.55 -2.10
C LEU A 220 -7.04 -9.17 -2.67
N ILE A 221 -6.45 -10.02 -3.52
CA ILE A 221 -5.13 -9.80 -4.12
C ILE A 221 -5.06 -8.45 -4.87
N PRO A 222 -5.97 -8.13 -5.81
CA PRO A 222 -5.99 -6.83 -6.49
C PRO A 222 -6.65 -5.70 -5.68
N THR A 223 -7.16 -5.96 -4.48
CA THR A 223 -7.78 -4.93 -3.59
C THR A 223 -6.78 -4.42 -2.56
N HIS A 224 -6.12 -5.32 -1.84
CA HIS A 224 -5.22 -4.97 -0.75
C HIS A 224 -4.28 -6.14 -0.43
N MET A 225 -3.03 -6.06 -0.90
CA MET A 225 -2.07 -7.17 -0.85
C MET A 225 -1.81 -7.67 0.58
N LEU A 226 -1.66 -6.78 1.57
CA LEU A 226 -1.41 -7.24 2.96
C LEU A 226 -2.57 -8.08 3.51
N SER A 227 -3.81 -7.72 3.16
CA SER A 227 -5.00 -8.46 3.59
C SER A 227 -5.06 -9.84 2.91
N ALA A 228 -4.64 -9.91 1.64
CA ALA A 228 -4.50 -11.18 0.93
C ALA A 228 -3.43 -12.06 1.57
N VAL A 229 -2.25 -11.53 1.89
CA VAL A 229 -1.16 -12.25 2.58
C VAL A 229 -1.62 -12.78 3.93
N PHE A 230 -2.33 -11.96 4.72
CA PHE A 230 -2.90 -12.40 5.99
C PHE A 230 -3.92 -13.54 5.80
N CYS A 231 -4.84 -13.41 4.84
CA CYS A 231 -5.79 -14.47 4.53
C CYS A 231 -5.12 -15.77 4.06
N LEU A 232 -4.07 -15.68 3.25
CA LEU A 232 -3.27 -16.82 2.81
C LEU A 232 -2.53 -17.49 3.96
N PHE A 233 -2.00 -16.72 4.92
CA PHE A 233 -1.43 -17.27 6.14
C PHE A 233 -2.46 -18.08 6.94
N ILE A 234 -3.65 -17.52 7.18
CA ILE A 234 -4.75 -18.22 7.86
C ILE A 234 -5.23 -19.45 7.05
N GLY A 235 -5.28 -19.34 5.72
CA GLY A 235 -5.62 -20.45 4.82
C GLY A 235 -4.60 -21.57 4.86
N GLY A 236 -3.30 -21.24 4.88
CA GLY A 236 -2.19 -22.17 5.02
C GLY A 236 -2.22 -22.91 6.35
N LEU A 237 -2.42 -22.20 7.47
CA LEU A 237 -2.62 -22.84 8.78
C LEU A 237 -3.85 -23.76 8.77
N SER A 238 -4.95 -23.33 8.15
CA SER A 238 -6.16 -24.15 8.03
C SER A 238 -5.94 -25.42 7.21
N LEU A 239 -5.18 -25.35 6.12
CA LEU A 239 -4.77 -26.51 5.32
C LEU A 239 -3.93 -27.49 6.15
N LEU A 240 -2.98 -26.98 6.95
CA LEU A 240 -2.15 -27.84 7.80
C LEU A 240 -2.96 -28.50 8.91
N TRP A 241 -3.87 -27.76 9.54
CA TRP A 241 -4.60 -28.21 10.73
C TRP A 241 -5.78 -29.14 10.39
N PHE A 242 -6.61 -28.80 9.39
CA PHE A 242 -7.87 -29.49 9.13
C PHE A 242 -7.79 -30.47 7.96
N ARG A 243 -7.36 -31.70 8.25
CA ARG A 243 -7.11 -32.77 7.26
C ARG A 243 -8.28 -33.03 6.31
N GLU A 244 -9.49 -33.13 6.83
CA GLU A 244 -10.69 -33.47 6.06
C GLU A 244 -11.03 -32.39 5.02
N ALA A 245 -10.83 -31.12 5.36
CA ALA A 245 -11.14 -30.00 4.47
C ALA A 245 -10.02 -29.69 3.46
N ARG A 246 -8.83 -30.30 3.57
CA ARG A 246 -7.62 -29.93 2.80
C ARG A 246 -7.84 -29.81 1.30
N VAL A 247 -8.41 -30.85 0.68
CA VAL A 247 -8.61 -30.88 -0.78
C VAL A 247 -9.57 -29.77 -1.21
N SER A 248 -10.61 -29.55 -0.42
CA SER A 248 -11.63 -28.53 -0.65
C SER A 248 -11.03 -27.12 -0.56
N LEU A 249 -10.27 -26.88 0.49
CA LEU A 249 -9.56 -25.62 0.70
C LEU A 249 -8.53 -25.39 -0.42
N LEU A 250 -7.71 -26.38 -0.74
CA LEU A 250 -6.68 -26.26 -1.77
C LEU A 250 -7.29 -25.92 -3.13
N LYS A 251 -8.38 -26.61 -3.52
CA LYS A 251 -9.11 -26.31 -4.76
C LYS A 251 -9.62 -24.86 -4.80
N ALA A 252 -10.23 -24.39 -3.72
CA ALA A 252 -10.75 -23.03 -3.65
C ALA A 252 -9.64 -21.96 -3.67
N HIS A 253 -8.50 -22.22 -3.02
CA HIS A 253 -7.35 -21.32 -3.04
C HIS A 253 -6.68 -21.27 -4.42
N ILE A 254 -6.44 -22.42 -5.06
CA ILE A 254 -5.93 -22.49 -6.45
C ILE A 254 -6.86 -21.71 -7.38
N LEU A 255 -8.16 -21.87 -7.23
CA LEU A 255 -9.14 -21.15 -8.03
C LEU A 255 -9.15 -19.64 -7.74
N GLY A 256 -8.94 -19.24 -6.49
CA GLY A 256 -8.80 -17.83 -6.11
C GLY A 256 -7.54 -17.19 -6.70
N PHE A 257 -6.38 -17.85 -6.61
CA PHE A 257 -5.16 -17.44 -7.30
C PHE A 257 -5.38 -17.34 -8.80
N GLY A 258 -6.04 -18.35 -9.36
CA GLY A 258 -6.42 -18.41 -10.75
C GLY A 258 -7.24 -17.19 -11.18
N VAL A 259 -8.30 -16.83 -10.45
CA VAL A 259 -9.11 -15.61 -10.71
C VAL A 259 -8.24 -14.35 -10.72
N SER A 260 -7.30 -14.24 -9.79
CA SER A 260 -6.41 -13.07 -9.68
C SER A 260 -5.21 -13.08 -10.64
N ALA A 261 -4.99 -14.15 -11.41
CA ALA A 261 -3.74 -14.40 -12.14
C ALA A 261 -3.35 -13.27 -13.10
N PHE A 262 -4.33 -12.63 -13.74
CA PHE A 262 -4.13 -11.45 -14.59
C PHE A 262 -3.38 -10.31 -13.87
N TRP A 263 -3.62 -10.12 -12.57
CA TRP A 263 -2.94 -9.12 -11.75
C TRP A 263 -1.73 -9.70 -11.03
N PHE A 264 -1.86 -10.93 -10.53
CA PHE A 264 -0.88 -11.59 -9.68
C PHE A 264 0.41 -11.95 -10.42
N PHE A 265 0.33 -12.45 -11.66
CA PHE A 265 1.50 -12.89 -12.41
C PHE A 265 2.39 -11.74 -12.88
N PRO A 266 1.84 -10.63 -13.43
CA PRO A 266 2.63 -9.43 -13.65
C PRO A 266 3.24 -8.93 -12.35
N PHE A 267 2.47 -8.87 -11.25
CA PHE A 267 2.97 -8.41 -9.97
C PHE A 267 4.21 -9.19 -9.50
N ILE A 268 4.15 -10.53 -9.47
CA ILE A 268 5.31 -11.35 -9.08
C ILE A 268 6.51 -11.11 -10.00
N ALA A 269 6.28 -10.96 -11.29
CA ALA A 269 7.35 -10.69 -12.26
C ALA A 269 8.03 -9.33 -12.03
N PHE A 270 7.30 -8.33 -11.47
CA PHE A 270 7.86 -7.00 -11.20
C PHE A 270 8.48 -6.84 -9.81
N VAL A 271 8.02 -7.58 -8.80
CA VAL A 271 8.48 -7.42 -7.40
C VAL A 271 9.98 -7.68 -7.25
N GLY A 272 10.55 -8.61 -8.02
CA GLY A 272 11.98 -8.93 -7.99
C GLY A 272 12.89 -7.77 -8.43
N ASP A 273 12.38 -6.87 -9.27
CA ASP A 273 13.17 -5.76 -9.83
C ASP A 273 13.10 -4.48 -8.97
N ILE A 274 12.18 -4.42 -8.01
CA ILE A 274 11.75 -3.16 -7.36
C ILE A 274 12.12 -3.04 -5.87
N ALA A 275 12.38 -4.13 -5.14
CA ALA A 275 12.69 -4.04 -3.70
C ALA A 275 14.07 -3.41 -3.45
N PRO A 276 14.15 -2.34 -2.63
CA PRO A 276 14.17 -2.58 -1.18
C PRO A 276 13.33 -1.56 -0.41
N LEU A 277 12.15 -1.87 0.09
CA LEU A 277 11.47 -0.95 1.01
C LEU A 277 11.87 -1.30 2.44
N ASP A 278 12.49 -0.34 3.13
CA ASP A 278 12.66 -0.43 4.58
C ASP A 278 11.28 -0.38 5.23
N ILE A 279 11.04 -1.37 6.08
CA ILE A 279 9.80 -1.52 6.80
C ILE A 279 10.13 -1.40 8.27
N HIS A 280 9.42 -0.51 8.97
CA HIS A 280 9.46 -0.44 10.42
C HIS A 280 9.32 -1.84 11.05
N ARG A 281 10.43 -2.34 11.59
CA ARG A 281 10.44 -3.57 12.38
C ARG A 281 9.58 -3.35 13.62
N PRO A 282 8.66 -4.26 13.96
CA PRO A 282 8.06 -4.27 15.27
C PRO A 282 9.15 -4.54 16.32
N THR A 283 9.38 -3.56 17.20
CA THR A 283 10.27 -3.67 18.36
C THR A 283 9.50 -4.26 19.52
N GLY A 284 9.52 -5.58 19.69
CA GLY A 284 8.94 -6.18 20.89
C GLY A 284 9.23 -7.66 21.03
N ASP A 285 9.73 -8.03 22.21
CA ASP A 285 9.86 -9.42 22.65
C ASP A 285 8.47 -10.05 22.84
N ILE A 286 8.33 -11.32 22.42
CA ILE A 286 7.11 -12.13 22.48
C ILE A 286 6.55 -12.19 23.91
N LEU A 287 7.41 -12.30 24.94
CA LEU A 287 6.98 -12.34 26.34
C LEU A 287 6.60 -10.96 26.87
N GLU A 288 7.28 -9.93 26.37
CA GLU A 288 7.03 -8.54 26.74
C GLU A 288 5.69 -8.04 26.18
N LEU A 289 5.30 -8.46 24.97
CA LEU A 289 4.02 -8.09 24.35
C LEU A 289 2.81 -8.89 24.85
N PHE A 290 2.99 -10.15 25.29
CA PHE A 290 1.88 -10.98 25.76
C PHE A 290 1.55 -10.77 27.23
N PHE A 291 2.58 -10.63 28.06
CA PHE A 291 2.40 -10.57 29.50
C PHE A 291 2.76 -9.17 30.00
N ARG A 292 3.93 -8.64 29.67
CA ARG A 292 4.40 -7.39 30.27
C ARG A 292 3.57 -6.18 29.85
N TYR A 293 3.35 -5.90 28.56
CA TYR A 293 2.67 -4.69 28.09
C TYR A 293 1.15 -4.67 28.29
N PRO A 294 0.40 -5.78 28.19
CA PRO A 294 -1.01 -5.81 28.53
C PRO A 294 -1.22 -5.72 30.05
N LEU A 295 -0.44 -6.44 30.87
CA LEU A 295 -0.51 -6.31 32.34
C LEU A 295 0.02 -4.96 32.82
N TRP A 296 1.15 -4.49 32.30
CA TRP A 296 1.70 -3.17 32.61
C TRP A 296 0.80 -2.07 32.08
N GLY A 297 0.24 -2.21 30.88
CA GLY A 297 -0.75 -1.31 30.30
C GLY A 297 -2.02 -1.28 31.13
N MET A 298 -2.49 -2.42 31.64
CA MET A 298 -3.61 -2.52 32.59
C MET A 298 -3.24 -1.87 33.93
N VAL A 299 -2.06 -2.14 34.49
CA VAL A 299 -1.58 -1.54 35.74
C VAL A 299 -1.40 -0.03 35.60
N GLN A 300 -0.86 0.45 34.48
CA GLN A 300 -0.71 1.87 34.15
C GLN A 300 -2.08 2.50 33.98
N THR A 301 -2.99 1.86 33.23
CA THR A 301 -4.37 2.32 33.08
C THR A 301 -5.09 2.43 34.42
N LEU A 302 -4.96 1.42 35.29
CA LEU A 302 -5.52 1.45 36.63
C LEU A 302 -4.86 2.52 37.49
N LYS A 303 -3.52 2.64 37.46
CA LYS A 303 -2.78 3.68 38.17
C LYS A 303 -3.20 5.08 37.73
N THR A 304 -3.27 5.34 36.44
CA THR A 304 -3.72 6.63 35.88
C THR A 304 -5.18 6.88 36.27
N TRP A 305 -6.05 5.89 36.16
CA TRP A 305 -7.45 6.04 36.56
C TRP A 305 -7.63 6.36 38.04
N PHE A 306 -6.91 5.66 38.93
CA PHE A 306 -6.94 5.96 40.37
C PHE A 306 -6.21 7.25 40.75
N ALA A 307 -5.21 7.67 39.98
CA ALA A 307 -4.42 8.87 40.26
C ALA A 307 -5.06 10.16 39.72
N THR A 308 -5.67 10.14 38.54
CA THR A 308 -6.17 11.34 37.85
C THR A 308 -7.69 11.36 37.68
N GLY A 309 -8.38 10.22 37.85
CA GLY A 309 -9.80 10.09 37.53
C GLY A 309 -10.11 10.15 36.03
N GLU A 310 -9.10 10.26 35.17
CA GLU A 310 -9.29 10.40 33.72
C GLU A 310 -9.39 9.03 33.03
N LEU A 311 -10.56 8.76 32.45
CA LEU A 311 -10.85 7.54 31.67
C LEU A 311 -10.17 7.50 30.30
N SER A 312 -9.55 8.60 29.85
CA SER A 312 -8.98 8.77 28.51
C SER A 312 -7.74 7.91 28.24
N ALA A 313 -7.05 7.44 29.28
CA ALA A 313 -5.87 6.57 29.17
C ALA A 313 -6.20 5.06 29.05
N PHE A 314 -7.49 4.69 29.15
CA PHE A 314 -7.92 3.30 29.11
C PHE A 314 -7.84 2.73 27.68
N ASN A 315 -6.93 1.78 27.43
CA ASN A 315 -6.96 0.95 26.22
C ASN A 315 -7.70 -0.37 26.54
N PRO A 316 -8.97 -0.53 26.11
CA PRO A 316 -9.78 -1.69 26.45
C PRO A 316 -9.17 -3.01 25.98
N ILE A 317 -8.40 -2.99 24.89
CA ILE A 317 -7.75 -4.18 24.32
C ILE A 317 -6.81 -4.84 25.33
N ASN A 318 -6.10 -4.04 26.15
CA ASN A 318 -5.15 -4.54 27.13
C ASN A 318 -5.81 -5.29 28.30
N VAL A 319 -7.09 -5.03 28.57
CA VAL A 319 -7.87 -5.67 29.65
C VAL A 319 -8.78 -6.77 29.11
N LEU A 320 -9.38 -6.54 27.94
CA LEU A 320 -10.27 -7.49 27.28
C LEU A 320 -9.51 -8.72 26.79
N LEU A 321 -8.34 -8.58 26.15
CA LEU A 321 -7.62 -9.74 25.58
C LEU A 321 -7.26 -10.79 26.65
N PRO A 322 -6.68 -10.43 27.81
CA PRO A 322 -6.38 -11.39 28.88
C PRO A 322 -7.65 -11.96 29.51
N LEU A 323 -8.66 -11.13 29.81
CA LEU A 323 -9.92 -11.58 30.40
C LEU A 323 -10.67 -12.55 29.47
N LEU A 324 -10.69 -12.26 28.18
CA LEU A 324 -11.32 -13.10 27.16
C LEU A 324 -10.54 -14.39 26.93
N THR A 325 -9.20 -14.35 27.03
CA THR A 325 -8.36 -15.56 27.03
C THR A 325 -8.70 -16.45 28.22
N VAL A 326 -8.81 -15.88 29.43
CA VAL A 326 -9.24 -16.61 30.63
C VAL A 326 -10.65 -17.19 30.43
N ILE A 327 -11.60 -16.43 29.88
CA ILE A 327 -12.97 -16.91 29.62
C ILE A 327 -12.97 -18.05 28.58
N LEU A 328 -12.17 -17.92 27.51
CA LEU A 328 -12.01 -18.95 26.47
C LEU A 328 -11.48 -20.28 27.04
N PHE A 329 -10.50 -20.22 27.94
CA PHE A 329 -9.89 -21.42 28.51
C PHE A 329 -10.63 -21.96 29.76
N SER A 330 -11.44 -21.14 30.44
CA SER A 330 -12.09 -21.53 31.71
C SER A 330 -13.54 -22.01 31.56
N HIS A 331 -14.24 -21.70 30.45
CA HIS A 331 -15.66 -22.05 30.31
C HIS A 331 -15.87 -23.45 29.70
N ARG A 332 -16.61 -24.33 30.39
CA ARG A 332 -16.80 -25.77 30.05
C ARG A 332 -17.28 -26.08 28.62
N ALA A 333 -18.02 -25.18 27.98
CA ALA A 333 -18.50 -25.37 26.59
C ALA A 333 -17.40 -25.16 25.52
N ILE A 334 -16.34 -24.44 25.85
CA ILE A 334 -15.28 -24.05 24.91
C ILE A 334 -14.25 -25.17 24.68
N PRO A 335 -13.94 -26.04 25.66
CA PRO A 335 -13.17 -27.26 25.44
C PRO A 335 -13.61 -28.13 24.25
N GLN A 336 -14.90 -28.09 23.88
CA GLN A 336 -15.46 -28.87 22.77
C GLN A 336 -15.51 -28.10 21.44
N ALA A 337 -15.25 -26.79 21.44
CA ALA A 337 -15.26 -25.94 20.24
C ALA A 337 -13.88 -25.94 19.54
N GLY A 338 -13.65 -26.96 18.72
CA GLY A 338 -12.40 -27.17 17.99
C GLY A 338 -12.03 -26.04 17.03
N LEU A 339 -12.99 -25.47 16.30
CA LEU A 339 -12.74 -24.34 15.38
C LEU A 339 -12.33 -23.10 16.17
N LEU A 340 -13.08 -22.75 17.22
CA LEU A 340 -12.79 -21.57 18.03
C LEU A 340 -11.37 -21.61 18.62
N LYS A 341 -10.97 -22.75 19.19
CA LYS A 341 -9.61 -22.96 19.72
C LYS A 341 -8.53 -22.83 18.65
N SER A 342 -8.75 -23.47 17.50
CA SER A 342 -7.77 -23.50 16.42
C SER A 342 -7.54 -22.11 15.85
N PHE A 343 -8.62 -21.34 15.62
CA PHE A 343 -8.51 -19.98 15.10
C PHE A 343 -7.98 -18.98 16.14
N PHE A 344 -8.23 -19.21 17.43
CA PHE A 344 -7.53 -18.47 18.48
C PHE A 344 -6.02 -18.73 18.41
N LEU A 345 -5.59 -19.99 18.30
CA LEU A 345 -4.18 -20.33 18.11
C LEU A 345 -3.60 -19.72 16.82
N PHE A 346 -4.37 -19.69 15.73
CA PHE A 346 -3.96 -19.02 14.49
C PHE A 346 -3.76 -17.52 14.68
N CYS A 347 -4.58 -16.85 15.49
CA CYS A 347 -4.34 -15.45 15.86
C CYS A 347 -3.01 -15.29 16.61
N LEU A 348 -2.69 -16.19 17.55
CA LEU A 348 -1.42 -16.16 18.27
C LEU A 348 -0.24 -16.37 17.31
N CYS A 349 -0.33 -17.37 16.42
CA CYS A 349 0.68 -17.63 15.41
C CYS A 349 0.84 -16.44 14.45
N ALA A 350 -0.26 -15.83 13.99
CA ALA A 350 -0.23 -14.65 13.13
C ALA A 350 0.44 -13.48 13.84
N PHE A 351 0.10 -13.25 15.11
CA PHE A 351 0.70 -12.21 15.92
C PHE A 351 2.21 -12.41 16.08
N VAL A 352 2.66 -13.64 16.35
CA VAL A 352 4.09 -13.99 16.44
C VAL A 352 4.79 -13.82 15.09
N PHE A 353 4.20 -14.35 14.01
CA PHE A 353 4.80 -14.36 12.69
C PHE A 353 4.93 -12.95 12.11
N PHE A 354 3.87 -12.15 12.16
CA PHE A 354 3.85 -10.80 11.60
C PHE A 354 4.48 -9.73 12.50
N ASN A 355 4.76 -10.03 13.78
CA ASN A 355 5.63 -9.22 14.63
C ASN A 355 7.09 -9.73 14.67
N SER A 356 7.43 -10.77 13.91
CA SER A 356 8.80 -11.27 13.87
C SER A 356 9.66 -10.40 12.96
N GLY A 357 10.73 -9.81 13.51
CA GLY A 357 11.74 -9.10 12.73
C GLY A 357 12.37 -9.98 11.65
N PHE A 358 12.49 -11.30 11.87
CA PHE A 358 13.02 -12.26 10.89
C PHE A 358 12.08 -12.42 9.68
N VAL A 359 10.77 -12.53 9.91
CA VAL A 359 9.80 -12.59 8.81
C VAL A 359 9.77 -11.27 8.05
N ALA A 360 9.88 -10.15 8.78
CA ALA A 360 9.93 -8.82 8.21
C ALA A 360 11.14 -8.61 7.27
N THR A 361 12.28 -9.21 7.59
CA THR A 361 13.49 -9.13 6.75
C THR A 361 13.55 -10.21 5.67
N SER A 362 12.82 -11.32 5.81
CA SER A 362 12.84 -12.44 4.86
C SER A 362 11.87 -12.28 3.69
N LEU A 363 10.79 -11.49 3.86
CA LEU A 363 9.86 -11.17 2.79
C LEU A 363 10.29 -9.86 2.13
N GLN A 364 10.83 -9.94 0.91
CA GLN A 364 11.27 -8.78 0.10
C GLN A 364 10.10 -7.95 -0.45
N VAL A 365 9.05 -7.74 0.33
CA VAL A 365 7.86 -6.97 -0.07
C VAL A 365 7.59 -5.90 0.99
N GLY A 366 7.62 -4.63 0.57
CA GLY A 366 7.34 -3.47 1.41
C GLY A 366 5.95 -3.49 2.04
N PHE A 367 5.79 -4.09 3.21
CA PHE A 367 4.52 -4.17 3.93
C PHE A 367 4.57 -3.37 5.23
N HIS A 368 3.63 -2.48 5.49
CA HIS A 368 3.50 -1.89 6.82
C HIS A 368 3.07 -2.95 7.87
N TYR A 369 4.01 -3.65 8.52
CA TYR A 369 3.69 -4.79 9.40
C TYR A 369 2.71 -4.46 10.53
N TYR A 370 2.73 -3.24 11.05
CA TYR A 370 1.76 -2.80 12.07
C TYR A 370 0.30 -2.93 11.59
N ARG A 371 0.03 -2.93 10.28
CA ARG A 371 -1.31 -3.14 9.71
C ARG A 371 -1.81 -4.58 9.86
N PHE A 372 -0.92 -5.57 10.00
CA PHE A 372 -1.34 -6.94 10.34
C PHE A 372 -2.01 -7.00 11.71
N MET A 373 -1.64 -6.13 12.64
CA MET A 373 -2.31 -6.06 13.95
C MET A 373 -3.78 -5.69 13.82
N ALA A 374 -4.15 -4.88 12.82
CA ALA A 374 -5.55 -4.58 12.51
C ALA A 374 -6.34 -5.80 12.05
N TYR A 375 -5.70 -6.68 11.27
CA TYR A 375 -6.31 -7.91 10.76
C TYR A 375 -6.44 -8.97 11.86
N VAL A 376 -5.42 -9.10 12.71
CA VAL A 376 -5.49 -9.91 13.93
C VAL A 376 -6.59 -9.39 14.84
N PHE A 377 -6.69 -8.07 15.03
CA PHE A 377 -7.74 -7.45 15.84
C PHE A 377 -9.14 -7.69 15.27
N LEU A 378 -9.32 -7.61 13.95
CA LEU A 378 -10.58 -7.96 13.29
C LEU A 378 -10.97 -9.42 13.55
N LEU A 379 -10.03 -10.35 13.37
CA LEU A 379 -10.26 -11.78 13.59
C LEU A 379 -10.59 -12.08 15.07
N CYS A 380 -9.84 -11.49 16.00
CA CYS A 380 -10.13 -11.56 17.43
C CYS A 380 -11.53 -11.02 17.75
N THR A 381 -11.91 -9.89 17.16
CA THR A 381 -13.24 -9.31 17.33
C THR A 381 -14.34 -10.27 16.85
N VAL A 382 -14.15 -10.97 15.73
CA VAL A 382 -15.06 -12.03 15.25
C VAL A 382 -15.15 -13.20 16.24
N LEU A 383 -14.01 -13.67 16.77
CA LEU A 383 -13.97 -14.74 17.77
C LEU A 383 -14.70 -14.32 19.05
N PHE A 384 -14.47 -13.09 19.54
CA PHE A 384 -15.08 -12.58 20.76
C PHE A 384 -16.57 -12.33 20.63
N ALA A 385 -17.05 -11.96 19.44
CA ALA A 385 -18.49 -11.88 19.17
C ALA A 385 -19.19 -13.23 19.38
N SER A 386 -18.49 -14.37 19.32
CA SER A 386 -19.11 -15.68 19.62
C SER A 386 -19.34 -15.94 21.12
N LEU A 387 -18.68 -15.20 22.03
CA LEU A 387 -18.76 -15.43 23.47
C LEU A 387 -20.14 -15.14 24.09
N PRO A 388 -20.86 -14.07 23.69
CA PRO A 388 -22.26 -13.92 24.07
C PRO A 388 -23.11 -15.17 23.81
N LEU A 389 -22.85 -15.92 22.74
CA LEU A 389 -23.58 -17.15 22.46
C LEU A 389 -23.27 -18.26 23.47
N VAL A 390 -22.02 -18.32 23.96
CA VAL A 390 -21.63 -19.23 25.05
C VAL A 390 -22.44 -18.92 26.32
N LEU A 391 -22.54 -17.64 26.68
CA LEU A 391 -23.25 -17.21 27.87
C LEU A 391 -24.74 -17.59 27.78
N PHE A 392 -25.38 -17.33 26.64
CA PHE A 392 -26.80 -17.58 26.41
C PHE A 392 -27.16 -19.05 26.09
N SER A 393 -26.18 -19.92 25.82
CA SER A 393 -26.43 -21.36 25.56
C SER A 393 -26.82 -22.18 26.80
N ASN A 394 -26.62 -21.63 28.00
CA ASN A 394 -26.80 -22.32 29.27
C ASN A 394 -27.91 -21.61 30.10
N ASP A 395 -29.04 -22.29 30.31
CA ASP A 395 -30.32 -21.70 30.76
C ASP A 395 -30.36 -21.19 32.23
N HIS A 396 -29.30 -21.36 33.03
CA HIS A 396 -29.37 -21.24 34.51
C HIS A 396 -28.65 -20.05 35.17
N CYS A 397 -28.41 -18.90 34.53
CA CYS A 397 -27.76 -17.79 35.25
C CYS A 397 -28.13 -16.36 34.81
N ARG A 398 -28.74 -15.58 35.71
CA ARG A 398 -29.10 -14.16 35.51
C ARG A 398 -27.88 -13.24 35.36
N TRP A 399 -26.75 -13.56 35.99
CA TRP A 399 -25.49 -12.80 35.90
C TRP A 399 -24.92 -12.70 34.47
N LYS A 400 -25.34 -13.57 33.56
CA LYS A 400 -24.92 -13.59 32.15
C LYS A 400 -25.47 -12.42 31.34
N TYR A 401 -26.71 -12.02 31.64
CA TYR A 401 -27.32 -10.82 31.06
C TYR A 401 -26.58 -9.58 31.53
N LEU A 402 -26.25 -9.52 32.82
CA LEU A 402 -25.43 -8.44 33.38
C LEU A 402 -24.06 -8.40 32.72
N LEU A 403 -23.36 -9.54 32.57
CA LEU A 403 -22.05 -9.60 31.91
C LEU A 403 -22.13 -9.17 30.44
N PHE A 404 -23.15 -9.61 29.70
CA PHE A 404 -23.34 -9.21 28.30
C PHE A 404 -23.67 -7.73 28.16
N VAL A 405 -24.53 -7.20 29.03
CA VAL A 405 -24.86 -5.77 29.08
C VAL A 405 -23.61 -4.98 29.46
N THR A 406 -22.83 -5.41 30.45
CA THR A 406 -21.56 -4.77 30.85
C THR A 406 -20.52 -4.81 29.72
N LEU A 407 -20.39 -5.92 28.99
CA LEU A 407 -19.49 -6.01 27.84
C LEU A 407 -19.95 -5.11 26.69
N SER A 408 -21.25 -5.09 26.40
CA SER A 408 -21.84 -4.25 25.35
C SER A 408 -21.76 -2.77 25.70
N LEU A 409 -22.03 -2.43 26.95
CA LEU A 409 -21.89 -1.08 27.50
C LEU A 409 -20.43 -0.67 27.56
N GLY A 410 -19.49 -1.56 27.89
CA GLY A 410 -18.06 -1.30 27.85
C GLY A 410 -17.56 -1.04 26.42
N CYS A 411 -18.02 -1.82 25.44
CA CYS A 411 -17.74 -1.56 24.01
C CYS A 411 -18.33 -0.20 23.58
N PHE A 412 -19.55 0.12 24.01
CA PHE A 412 -20.21 1.38 23.68
C PHE A 412 -19.55 2.60 24.37
N VAL A 413 -19.30 2.52 25.68
CA VAL A 413 -18.63 3.56 26.48
C VAL A 413 -17.20 3.78 25.99
N SER A 414 -16.43 2.73 25.69
CA SER A 414 -15.11 2.92 25.08
C SER A 414 -15.16 3.59 23.70
N THR A 415 -16.28 3.47 22.99
CA THR A 415 -16.51 4.13 21.68
C THR A 415 -17.01 5.57 21.82
N VAL A 416 -17.78 5.89 22.87
CA VAL A 416 -18.44 7.19 23.05
C VAL A 416 -17.65 8.13 23.99
N SER A 417 -16.88 7.58 24.94
CA SER A 417 -16.25 8.32 26.04
C SER A 417 -14.77 8.67 25.82
N LEU A 418 -14.15 8.27 24.70
CA LEU A 418 -12.81 8.76 24.36
C LEU A 418 -12.90 10.25 23.93
N PRO A 419 -11.97 11.13 24.36
CA PRO A 419 -12.14 12.56 24.24
C PRO A 419 -12.21 13.01 22.76
N HIS A 420 -13.37 13.55 22.38
CA HIS A 420 -13.72 14.09 21.06
C HIS A 420 -12.96 15.37 20.68
N TYR A 421 -11.82 15.67 21.30
CA TYR A 421 -11.03 16.87 21.02
C TYR A 421 -10.64 16.94 19.53
N GLU A 422 -10.31 15.79 18.92
CA GLU A 422 -10.02 15.72 17.48
C GLU A 422 -11.26 15.94 16.60
N ARG A 423 -12.44 15.42 16.98
CA ARG A 423 -13.72 15.70 16.29
C ARG A 423 -14.06 17.19 16.31
N GLU A 424 -14.01 17.78 17.50
CA GLU A 424 -14.37 19.17 17.69
C GLU A 424 -13.37 20.08 16.97
N MET A 425 -12.09 19.75 17.00
CA MET A 425 -11.04 20.47 16.28
C MET A 425 -11.21 20.33 14.75
N ILE A 426 -11.49 19.14 14.23
CA ILE A 426 -11.71 18.93 12.79
C ILE A 426 -12.96 19.66 12.34
N ARG A 427 -14.07 19.53 13.07
CA ARG A 427 -15.34 20.19 12.72
C ARG A 427 -15.26 21.72 12.85
N LYS A 428 -14.53 22.25 13.82
CA LYS A 428 -14.33 23.71 14.01
C LYS A 428 -13.26 24.30 13.08
N LYS A 429 -12.26 23.52 12.63
CA LYS A 429 -11.18 24.00 11.75
C LYS A 429 -11.29 23.59 10.28
N ALA A 430 -12.13 22.61 9.89
CA ALA A 430 -12.27 22.14 8.49
C ALA A 430 -13.16 22.99 7.59
N HIS A 431 -13.64 24.14 8.08
CA HIS A 431 -14.52 24.98 7.28
C HIS A 431 -13.75 25.59 6.09
N GLN A 432 -14.32 25.41 4.90
CA GLN A 432 -14.17 26.08 3.58
C GLN A 432 -12.92 26.93 3.25
N ASP A 433 -12.33 27.66 4.19
CA ASP A 433 -11.16 28.52 4.02
C ASP A 433 -9.89 27.73 3.67
N TYR A 434 -9.76 26.47 4.10
CA TYR A 434 -8.49 25.73 3.99
C TYR A 434 -8.22 25.14 2.60
N LEU A 435 -9.22 24.60 1.91
CA LEU A 435 -9.06 24.23 0.50
C LEU A 435 -8.81 25.46 -0.38
N SER A 436 -9.38 26.61 0.00
CA SER A 436 -9.16 27.84 -0.76
C SER A 436 -7.69 28.27 -0.78
N GLU A 437 -6.92 27.96 0.27
CA GLU A 437 -5.47 28.22 0.30
C GLU A 437 -4.69 27.25 -0.60
N GLU A 438 -5.07 25.97 -0.64
CA GLU A 438 -4.44 24.97 -1.52
C GLU A 438 -4.81 25.24 -3.00
N ASP A 439 -6.05 25.64 -3.28
CA ASP A 439 -6.48 26.07 -4.60
C ASP A 439 -5.72 27.34 -5.04
N GLN A 440 -5.47 28.31 -4.16
CA GLN A 440 -4.63 29.47 -4.47
C GLN A 440 -3.19 29.09 -4.88
N VAL A 441 -2.65 28.02 -4.31
CA VAL A 441 -1.35 27.47 -4.74
C VAL A 441 -1.48 26.91 -6.15
N VAL A 442 -2.53 26.15 -6.45
CA VAL A 442 -2.75 25.59 -7.80
C VAL A 442 -3.00 26.69 -8.84
N ASP A 443 -3.81 27.69 -8.51
CA ASP A 443 -4.12 28.86 -9.35
C ASP A 443 -2.87 29.68 -9.67
N PHE A 444 -1.91 29.74 -8.74
CA PHE A 444 -0.60 30.37 -9.01
C PHE A 444 0.13 29.68 -10.17
N PHE A 445 0.03 28.35 -10.28
CA PHE A 445 0.68 27.57 -11.34
C PHE A 445 -0.14 27.52 -12.65
N GLU A 446 -1.47 27.69 -12.61
CA GLU A 446 -2.31 27.74 -13.82
C GLU A 446 -1.87 28.83 -14.80
N ASN A 447 -1.36 29.94 -14.27
CA ASN A 447 -0.99 31.13 -15.05
C ASN A 447 0.50 31.17 -15.44
N ARG A 448 1.24 30.07 -15.30
CA ARG A 448 2.68 29.99 -15.61
C ARG A 448 2.92 29.29 -16.95
N GLU A 449 3.67 29.96 -17.84
CA GLU A 449 4.05 29.41 -19.15
C GLU A 449 5.08 28.27 -19.05
N GLU A 450 6.00 28.34 -18.08
CA GLU A 450 7.11 27.41 -17.94
C GLU A 450 6.76 26.20 -17.05
N LYS A 451 6.74 24.98 -17.63
CA LYS A 451 6.34 23.75 -16.92
C LYS A 451 7.55 22.92 -16.48
N GLY A 452 8.12 23.22 -15.31
CA GLY A 452 9.10 22.36 -14.62
C GLY A 452 8.48 21.44 -13.55
N ARG A 453 9.29 20.71 -12.78
CA ARG A 453 8.78 19.88 -11.67
C ARG A 453 8.59 20.69 -10.39
N VAL A 454 7.59 20.31 -9.60
CA VAL A 454 7.26 20.88 -8.30
C VAL A 454 7.51 19.85 -7.20
N TYR A 455 8.33 20.20 -6.21
CA TYR A 455 8.47 19.44 -4.98
C TYR A 455 7.55 20.03 -3.92
N VAL A 456 6.86 19.19 -3.14
CA VAL A 456 5.97 19.65 -2.06
C VAL A 456 6.51 19.12 -0.73
N GLU A 457 6.81 20.02 0.20
CA GLU A 457 7.11 19.69 1.60
C GLU A 457 5.86 19.05 2.22
N TYR A 458 5.99 17.85 2.78
CA TYR A 458 4.90 17.19 3.49
C TYR A 458 4.85 17.64 4.95
N PHE A 459 3.80 17.30 5.68
CA PHE A 459 3.64 17.72 7.08
C PHE A 459 3.69 16.49 7.98
N ASN A 460 4.70 16.41 8.86
CA ASN A 460 4.77 15.34 9.87
C ASN A 460 4.00 15.68 11.16
N ASP A 461 3.65 16.96 11.36
CA ASP A 461 2.88 17.42 12.52
C ASP A 461 1.38 17.41 12.20
N TYR A 462 0.80 16.20 12.14
CA TYR A 462 -0.64 16.00 11.92
C TYR A 462 -1.51 16.69 12.98
N LYS A 463 -0.96 17.01 14.17
CA LYS A 463 -1.69 17.77 15.20
C LYS A 463 -1.87 19.24 14.81
N LYS A 464 -0.91 19.83 14.09
CA LYS A 464 -1.00 21.20 13.57
C LYS A 464 -1.66 21.28 12.19
N TYR A 465 -1.55 20.23 11.39
CA TYR A 465 -1.94 20.22 9.98
C TYR A 465 -2.81 19.01 9.62
N ALA A 466 -3.81 18.68 10.44
CA ALA A 466 -4.65 17.48 10.33
C ALA A 466 -5.38 17.29 8.99
N GLN A 467 -5.31 18.27 8.08
CA GLN A 467 -6.15 18.39 6.89
C GLN A 467 -5.41 18.95 5.66
N LEU A 468 -4.11 19.28 5.76
CA LEU A 468 -3.33 19.74 4.60
C LEU A 468 -2.88 18.52 3.81
N SER A 469 -3.57 18.23 2.72
CA SER A 469 -3.17 17.12 1.87
C SER A 469 -2.24 17.68 0.81
N ALA A 470 -0.93 17.60 1.05
CA ALA A 470 0.04 17.79 -0.04
C ALA A 470 -0.26 16.85 -1.23
N HIS A 471 -1.05 15.78 -1.04
CA HIS A 471 -1.63 14.99 -2.12
C HIS A 471 -2.71 15.71 -2.93
N TYR A 472 -3.54 16.55 -2.31
CA TYR A 472 -4.49 17.39 -3.04
C TYR A 472 -3.74 18.33 -3.98
N ILE A 473 -2.80 19.14 -3.47
CA ILE A 473 -1.96 20.05 -4.27
C ILE A 473 -1.28 19.28 -5.41
N VAL A 474 -0.61 18.16 -5.11
CA VAL A 474 0.05 17.32 -6.13
C VAL A 474 -0.93 16.84 -7.20
N SER A 475 -2.11 16.36 -6.80
CA SER A 475 -3.14 15.86 -7.72
C SER A 475 -3.74 16.95 -8.61
N GLN A 476 -3.92 18.16 -8.07
CA GLN A 476 -4.55 19.28 -8.78
C GLN A 476 -3.57 20.04 -9.66
N LEU A 477 -2.32 20.23 -9.22
CA LEU A 477 -1.28 20.87 -10.04
C LEU A 477 -1.16 20.19 -11.38
N VAL A 478 -0.99 18.87 -11.36
CA VAL A 478 -0.94 18.05 -12.56
C VAL A 478 -2.18 18.24 -13.43
N ARG A 479 -3.37 18.09 -12.85
CA ARG A 479 -4.64 18.11 -13.57
C ARG A 479 -4.92 19.45 -14.23
N ARG A 480 -4.74 20.53 -13.47
CA ARG A 480 -5.18 21.89 -13.83
C ARG A 480 -4.12 22.65 -14.62
N THR A 481 -2.85 22.44 -14.31
CA THR A 481 -1.73 23.24 -14.86
C THR A 481 -0.84 22.43 -15.80
N GLY A 482 -0.84 21.11 -15.67
CA GLY A 482 0.11 20.22 -16.33
C GLY A 482 1.51 20.25 -15.73
N PHE A 483 1.72 20.93 -14.59
CA PHE A 483 2.96 20.82 -13.82
C PHE A 483 3.05 19.45 -13.16
N GLU A 484 4.20 18.80 -13.32
CA GLU A 484 4.50 17.56 -12.63
C GLU A 484 4.84 17.88 -11.16
N ALA A 485 3.98 17.46 -10.24
CA ALA A 485 4.29 17.51 -8.82
C ALA A 485 4.78 16.13 -8.39
N LEU A 486 5.91 16.05 -7.68
CA LEU A 486 6.47 14.78 -7.21
C LEU A 486 5.59 14.21 -6.08
N PRO A 487 4.84 13.10 -6.29
CA PRO A 487 4.03 12.50 -5.24
C PRO A 487 4.94 11.64 -4.34
N ASN A 488 5.05 11.96 -3.05
CA ASN A 488 5.86 11.15 -2.12
C ASN A 488 5.15 9.85 -1.68
N SER A 489 3.82 9.72 -1.78
CA SER A 489 3.12 8.51 -1.32
C SER A 489 3.04 7.38 -2.34
N HIS A 490 3.02 7.68 -3.64
CA HIS A 490 2.79 6.67 -4.70
C HIS A 490 4.05 6.02 -5.26
N LEU A 491 5.22 6.48 -4.80
CA LEU A 491 6.52 6.29 -5.45
C LEU A 491 7.64 5.92 -4.48
N GLN A 492 7.29 5.40 -3.29
CA GLN A 492 8.28 4.93 -2.30
C GLN A 492 9.26 3.89 -2.88
N GLU A 493 8.93 3.30 -4.02
CA GLU A 493 9.68 2.27 -4.72
C GLU A 493 10.67 2.78 -5.76
N ALA A 494 10.60 4.04 -6.19
CA ALA A 494 11.47 4.57 -7.23
C ALA A 494 12.74 5.21 -6.60
N PRO A 495 13.94 4.65 -6.83
CA PRO A 495 15.20 5.11 -6.21
C PRO A 495 15.50 6.60 -6.36
N ALA A 496 15.16 7.22 -7.50
CA ALA A 496 15.31 8.66 -7.71
C ALA A 496 14.47 9.50 -6.73
N TYR A 497 13.26 9.04 -6.42
CA TYR A 497 12.38 9.72 -5.48
C TYR A 497 12.90 9.60 -4.06
N ARG A 498 13.50 8.45 -3.69
CA ARG A 498 14.18 8.31 -2.40
C ARG A 498 15.35 9.26 -2.25
N MET A 499 16.08 9.52 -3.33
CA MET A 499 17.18 10.49 -3.32
C MET A 499 16.68 11.92 -3.19
N ILE A 500 15.66 12.32 -3.96
CA ILE A 500 15.04 13.65 -3.84
C ILE A 500 14.44 13.85 -2.43
N ALA A 501 13.73 12.85 -1.90
CA ALA A 501 13.20 12.86 -0.54
C ALA A 501 14.33 12.90 0.51
N ALA A 502 15.44 12.19 0.28
CA ALA A 502 16.62 12.26 1.14
C ALA A 502 17.22 13.66 1.18
N SER A 503 17.45 14.24 0.00
CA SER A 503 17.98 15.60 -0.10
C SER A 503 17.07 16.60 0.58
N ALA A 504 15.75 16.48 0.39
CA ALA A 504 14.78 17.34 1.06
C ALA A 504 14.76 17.14 2.59
N GLN A 505 14.83 15.90 3.09
CA GLN A 505 14.89 15.60 4.52
C GLN A 505 16.17 16.12 5.17
N MET A 506 17.32 15.99 4.52
CA MET A 506 18.58 16.60 4.96
C MET A 506 18.50 18.13 4.95
N LEU A 507 17.75 18.70 3.99
CA LEU A 507 17.35 20.11 3.99
C LEU A 507 16.28 20.45 5.04
N GLY A 508 15.85 19.51 5.87
CA GLY A 508 14.93 19.74 7.00
C GLY A 508 13.45 19.72 6.62
N ALA A 509 13.11 19.27 5.42
CA ALA A 509 11.72 19.03 5.03
C ALA A 509 11.13 17.89 5.87
N ASN A 510 9.86 18.03 6.21
CA ASN A 510 9.05 16.90 6.63
C ASN A 510 8.71 16.05 5.39
N THR A 511 9.21 14.82 5.34
CA THR A 511 8.85 13.82 4.34
C THR A 511 8.02 12.72 5.01
N TYR A 512 7.13 12.06 4.26
CA TYR A 512 6.54 10.81 4.75
C TYR A 512 7.65 9.88 5.20
N HIS A 513 7.44 9.15 6.30
CA HIS A 513 8.31 8.12 6.85
C HIS A 513 8.74 7.09 5.79
N VAL A 514 9.64 7.50 4.91
CA VAL A 514 10.59 6.68 4.20
C VAL A 514 11.76 6.72 5.17
N PRO A 515 12.01 5.64 5.94
CA PRO A 515 13.32 5.53 6.55
C PRO A 515 14.28 5.53 5.36
N LEU A 516 14.98 6.66 5.20
CA LEU A 516 16.10 6.66 4.32
C LEU A 516 17.02 5.57 4.87
N LEU A 517 17.58 4.77 3.98
CA LEU A 517 18.72 3.92 4.33
C LEU A 517 19.88 4.75 4.95
N TYR A 518 19.77 6.09 4.97
CA TYR A 518 20.81 7.06 5.23
C TYR A 518 20.27 8.27 5.99
N THR A 519 20.33 8.28 7.31
CA THR A 519 20.43 9.52 8.10
C THR A 519 21.87 9.83 8.48
N ASP A 520 22.73 8.80 8.46
CA ASP A 520 24.09 8.85 9.00
C ASP A 520 25.16 8.92 7.89
N GLY A 521 24.74 9.02 6.62
CA GLY A 521 25.64 9.29 5.50
C GLY A 521 26.16 10.73 5.56
N ALA A 522 27.45 10.91 5.23
CA ALA A 522 28.18 12.18 5.30
C ALA A 522 27.30 13.43 5.09
N GLU A 523 27.30 14.35 6.06
CA GLU A 523 26.55 15.61 5.99
C GLU A 523 26.91 16.37 4.69
N LEU A 524 25.98 16.37 3.73
CA LEU A 524 26.11 17.13 2.50
C LEU A 524 25.69 18.57 2.77
N SER A 525 26.42 19.54 2.19
CA SER A 525 26.02 20.95 2.32
C SER A 525 24.72 21.24 1.57
N ASP A 526 23.92 22.19 2.08
CA ASP A 526 22.65 22.61 1.48
C ASP A 526 22.80 22.97 -0.02
N LYS A 527 23.94 23.56 -0.41
CA LYS A 527 24.26 23.86 -1.83
C LYS A 527 24.28 22.60 -2.70
N VAL A 528 24.82 21.50 -2.19
CA VAL A 528 24.86 20.22 -2.93
C VAL A 528 23.47 19.61 -3.01
N LEU A 529 22.73 19.64 -1.91
CA LEU A 529 21.37 19.09 -1.85
C LEU A 529 20.42 19.85 -2.78
N VAL A 530 20.47 21.19 -2.80
CA VAL A 530 19.66 22.01 -3.71
C VAL A 530 20.10 21.83 -5.17
N GLN A 531 21.40 21.68 -5.43
CA GLN A 531 21.87 21.36 -6.78
C GLN A 531 21.32 20.02 -7.27
N GLN A 532 21.27 19.00 -6.40
CA GLN A 532 20.64 17.72 -6.75
C GLN A 532 19.17 17.89 -7.11
N LEU A 533 18.39 18.66 -6.32
CA LEU A 533 16.99 18.94 -6.64
C LEU A 533 16.84 19.58 -8.04
N ARG A 534 17.69 20.55 -8.40
CA ARG A 534 17.70 21.19 -9.72
C ARG A 534 18.11 20.23 -10.83
N ASP A 535 19.11 19.38 -10.62
CA ASP A 535 19.54 18.36 -11.58
C ASP A 535 18.39 17.36 -11.88
N PHE A 536 17.49 17.14 -10.92
CA PHE A 536 16.26 16.35 -11.10
C PHE A 536 15.10 17.14 -11.75
N GLY A 537 15.33 18.37 -12.21
CA GLY A 537 14.32 19.20 -12.86
C GLY A 537 13.32 19.87 -11.93
N ILE A 538 13.61 19.92 -10.62
CA ILE A 538 12.81 20.69 -9.67
C ILE A 538 13.06 22.17 -9.89
N THR A 539 12.01 22.85 -10.33
CA THR A 539 11.99 24.29 -10.58
C THR A 539 11.30 25.04 -9.45
N HIS A 540 10.35 24.39 -8.76
CA HIS A 540 9.58 24.99 -7.69
C HIS A 540 9.53 24.05 -6.48
N VAL A 541 9.63 24.63 -5.28
CA VAL A 541 9.44 23.95 -4.00
C VAL A 541 8.31 24.63 -3.25
N ILE A 542 7.26 23.88 -2.93
CA ILE A 542 6.19 24.32 -2.06
C ILE A 542 6.59 23.96 -0.62
N ALA A 543 7.04 24.95 0.13
CA ALA A 543 7.36 24.84 1.55
C ALA A 543 6.13 25.16 2.40
N GLY A 544 5.86 24.30 3.38
CA GLY A 544 4.83 24.43 4.39
C GLY A 544 5.35 24.92 5.74
N THR A 545 6.67 24.92 5.95
CA THR A 545 7.30 25.47 7.16
C THR A 545 8.23 26.64 6.83
N LYS A 546 8.22 27.66 7.70
CA LYS A 546 9.09 28.84 7.55
C LYS A 546 10.58 28.44 7.58
N LYS A 547 10.94 27.53 8.49
CA LYS A 547 12.32 27.02 8.63
C LYS A 547 12.83 26.36 7.35
N PHE A 548 12.01 25.55 6.69
CA PHE A 548 12.39 24.91 5.43
C PHE A 548 12.52 25.94 4.30
N GLN A 549 11.58 26.89 4.21
CA GLN A 549 11.67 28.00 3.26
C GLN A 549 12.94 28.83 3.45
N GLU A 550 13.28 29.22 4.68
CA GLU A 550 14.47 30.03 5.01
C GLU A 550 15.78 29.31 4.61
N ARG A 551 15.84 27.97 4.69
CA ARG A 551 17.00 27.19 4.22
C ARG A 551 17.15 27.19 2.70
N LEU A 552 16.04 27.26 1.96
CA LEU A 552 16.04 27.29 0.51
C LEU A 552 16.24 28.70 -0.07
N GLU A 553 15.88 29.73 0.69
CA GLU A 553 15.92 31.14 0.27
C GLU A 553 17.27 31.60 -0.30
N PRO A 554 18.44 31.21 0.24
CA PRO A 554 19.74 31.57 -0.34
C PRO A 554 19.96 31.04 -1.77
N PHE A 555 19.16 30.05 -2.19
CA PHE A 555 19.20 29.44 -3.51
C PHE A 555 17.95 29.75 -4.34
N ALA A 556 17.02 30.54 -3.80
CA ALA A 556 15.80 30.91 -4.49
C ALA A 556 16.05 32.04 -5.48
N LYS A 557 15.45 31.95 -6.66
CA LYS A 557 15.27 33.12 -7.52
C LYS A 557 14.14 34.01 -7.00
N ALA A 558 13.04 33.38 -6.60
CA ALA A 558 11.86 34.07 -6.12
C ALA A 558 11.17 33.25 -5.03
N VAL A 559 10.59 33.93 -4.05
CA VAL A 559 9.77 33.32 -3.00
C VAL A 559 8.41 34.01 -3.03
N THR A 560 7.34 33.24 -3.26
CA THR A 560 5.97 33.76 -3.31
C THR A 560 5.14 33.10 -2.22
N LYS A 561 4.39 33.87 -1.44
CA LYS A 561 3.46 33.32 -0.44
C LYS A 561 2.03 33.18 -1.01
N ARG A 562 1.38 32.04 -0.77
CA ARG A 562 -0.02 31.75 -1.12
C ARG A 562 -0.67 31.00 0.04
N GLY A 563 -1.66 31.62 0.69
CA GLY A 563 -2.16 31.13 1.97
C GLY A 563 -1.01 30.90 2.99
N LYS A 564 -0.95 29.68 3.53
CA LYS A 564 0.11 29.23 4.44
C LYS A 564 1.36 28.69 3.75
N TYR A 565 1.39 28.61 2.43
CA TYR A 565 2.49 28.02 1.67
C TYR A 565 3.44 29.08 1.13
N TRP A 566 4.72 28.71 1.08
CA TRP A 566 5.75 29.44 0.34
C TRP A 566 6.13 28.65 -0.90
N ILE A 567 6.00 29.28 -2.05
CA ILE A 567 6.44 28.74 -3.33
C ILE A 567 7.81 29.33 -3.62
N VAL A 568 8.85 28.51 -3.48
CA VAL A 568 10.25 28.85 -3.70
C VAL A 568 10.63 28.41 -5.12
N THR A 569 10.99 29.36 -5.97
CA THR A 569 11.44 29.09 -7.35
C THR A 569 12.96 28.93 -7.36
N LEU A 570 13.46 27.77 -7.78
CA LEU A 570 14.87 27.40 -7.75
C LEU A 570 15.61 27.61 -9.08
N SER A 571 14.92 27.59 -10.22
CA SER A 571 15.52 27.66 -11.57
C SER A 571 14.58 28.34 -12.56
N ASP A 572 15.16 29.06 -13.53
CA ASP A 572 14.47 29.60 -14.73
C ASP A 572 14.48 28.65 -15.91
N GLU A 573 15.42 27.71 -15.92
CA GLU A 573 15.54 26.76 -17.01
C GLU A 573 14.58 25.60 -16.76
N ALA A 574 13.44 25.62 -17.46
CA ALA A 574 12.63 24.42 -17.63
C ALA A 574 13.46 23.37 -18.38
N LEU A 575 13.81 22.26 -17.72
CA LEU A 575 14.65 21.24 -18.35
C LEU A 575 14.01 20.69 -19.63
N ALA A 576 14.82 20.62 -20.68
CA ALA A 576 14.50 19.91 -21.90
C ALA A 576 14.23 18.43 -21.59
N LYS A 577 13.10 17.92 -22.08
CA LYS A 577 12.61 16.56 -21.83
C LYS A 577 13.57 15.45 -22.32
N ILE A 578 14.45 15.80 -23.26
CA ILE A 578 15.50 14.94 -23.81
C ILE A 578 16.74 15.79 -23.96
N THR A 579 17.82 15.40 -23.28
CA THR A 579 19.09 16.08 -23.35
C THR A 579 20.16 15.14 -23.91
N PRO A 580 21.01 15.60 -24.85
CA PRO A 580 22.28 14.92 -25.09
C PRO A 580 23.00 14.76 -23.76
N LEU A 581 23.70 13.64 -23.56
CA LEU A 581 24.42 13.36 -22.32
C LEU A 581 25.21 14.57 -21.82
N GLY A 582 25.10 14.83 -20.52
CA GLY A 582 25.86 15.88 -19.86
C GLY A 582 27.38 15.66 -19.93
N LYS A 583 28.15 16.63 -19.43
CA LYS A 583 29.64 16.59 -19.40
C LYS A 583 30.23 15.45 -18.55
N LYS A 584 29.42 14.61 -17.92
CA LYS A 584 29.86 13.50 -17.07
C LYS A 584 30.39 12.33 -17.91
N ILE A 585 31.27 11.53 -17.31
CA ILE A 585 31.80 10.31 -17.89
C ILE A 585 30.80 9.18 -17.63
N LEU A 586 30.43 8.45 -18.69
CA LEU A 586 29.50 7.35 -18.57
C LEU A 586 30.23 6.04 -18.25
N LEU A 587 29.81 5.37 -17.19
CA LEU A 587 30.33 4.09 -16.74
C LEU A 587 29.25 3.01 -16.88
N GLY A 588 29.62 1.85 -17.42
CA GLY A 588 28.77 0.66 -17.39
C GLY A 588 28.93 -0.08 -16.06
N TYR A 589 27.91 -0.80 -15.63
CA TYR A 589 27.93 -1.67 -14.48
C TYR A 589 27.40 -3.07 -14.84
N ARG A 590 28.10 -4.11 -14.42
CA ARG A 590 27.67 -5.50 -14.57
C ARG A 590 27.97 -6.27 -13.29
N ASP A 591 27.00 -7.04 -12.81
CA ASP A 591 27.09 -7.94 -11.67
C ASP A 591 26.95 -9.38 -12.16
N GLU A 592 28.09 -10.05 -12.36
CA GLU A 592 28.15 -11.44 -12.80
C GLU A 592 27.86 -12.41 -11.64
N ASN A 593 28.09 -11.97 -10.40
CA ASN A 593 27.90 -12.79 -9.20
C ASN A 593 26.49 -12.66 -8.59
N GLY A 594 25.75 -11.59 -8.92
CA GLY A 594 24.45 -11.27 -8.30
C GLY A 594 24.57 -10.84 -6.83
N THR A 595 25.75 -10.41 -6.40
CA THR A 595 26.06 -10.13 -4.98
C THR A 595 26.15 -8.65 -4.65
N ALA A 596 26.31 -7.79 -5.65
CA ALA A 596 26.37 -6.33 -5.51
C ALA A 596 25.34 -5.71 -6.47
N PRO A 597 24.07 -5.59 -6.06
CA PRO A 597 23.04 -5.04 -6.94
C PRO A 597 23.41 -3.65 -7.46
N PHE A 598 23.13 -3.36 -8.74
CA PHE A 598 23.38 -2.06 -9.38
C PHE A 598 22.96 -0.88 -8.49
N ARG A 599 21.80 -1.01 -7.83
CA ARG A 599 21.24 0.00 -6.93
C ARG A 599 22.18 0.37 -5.77
N MET A 600 22.83 -0.59 -5.13
CA MET A 600 23.74 -0.32 -4.01
C MET A 600 24.99 0.44 -4.47
N VAL A 601 25.52 0.07 -5.63
CA VAL A 601 26.65 0.76 -6.27
C VAL A 601 26.26 2.17 -6.72
N GLN A 602 25.06 2.32 -7.27
CA GLN A 602 24.49 3.61 -7.62
C GLN A 602 24.43 4.55 -6.41
N TYR A 603 23.90 4.08 -5.27
CA TYR A 603 23.85 4.87 -4.03
C TYR A 603 25.23 5.33 -3.58
N TYR A 604 26.24 4.46 -3.69
CA TYR A 604 27.62 4.80 -3.37
C TYR A 604 28.13 5.96 -4.23
N PHE A 605 27.83 5.99 -5.54
CA PHE A 605 28.21 7.11 -6.40
C PHE A 605 27.53 8.43 -5.99
N PHE A 606 26.25 8.38 -5.60
CA PHE A 606 25.50 9.55 -5.16
C PHE A 606 26.00 10.12 -3.83
N SER A 607 26.33 9.25 -2.86
CA SER A 607 26.79 9.68 -1.54
C SER A 607 28.16 10.36 -1.59
N ARG A 608 28.91 10.20 -2.69
CA ARG A 608 30.23 10.81 -2.89
C ARG A 608 30.18 11.93 -3.92
N GLN A 609 30.27 13.18 -3.46
CA GLN A 609 30.28 14.37 -4.32
C GLN A 609 31.31 14.28 -5.47
N GLY A 610 32.50 13.75 -5.20
CA GLY A 610 33.57 13.57 -6.18
C GLY A 610 33.37 12.43 -7.18
N LEU A 611 32.35 11.60 -7.01
CA LEU A 611 31.92 10.59 -8.00
C LEU A 611 30.68 11.09 -8.74
N TYR A 612 29.63 11.49 -8.01
CA TYR A 612 28.38 12.01 -8.56
C TYR A 612 28.58 13.14 -9.59
N ARG A 613 29.51 14.07 -9.34
CA ARG A 613 29.77 15.20 -10.25
C ARG A 613 30.45 14.82 -11.54
N HIS A 614 31.18 13.70 -11.57
CA HIS A 614 32.07 13.35 -12.67
C HIS A 614 31.59 12.13 -13.45
N PHE A 615 30.77 11.27 -12.84
CA PHE A 615 30.36 10.00 -13.43
C PHE A 615 28.84 9.84 -13.38
N ASP A 616 28.28 9.23 -14.43
CA ASP A 616 26.96 8.61 -14.42
C ASP A 616 27.14 7.11 -14.68
N LEU A 617 26.34 6.27 -14.00
CA LEU A 617 26.36 4.82 -14.15
C LEU A 617 25.21 4.33 -15.05
N VAL A 618 25.45 3.23 -15.76
CA VAL A 618 24.49 2.53 -16.62
C VAL A 618 24.48 1.04 -16.26
N ASP A 619 23.30 0.48 -16.04
CA ASP A 619 23.12 -0.95 -15.80
C ASP A 619 23.23 -1.75 -17.11
N LEU A 620 24.15 -2.70 -17.14
CA LEU A 620 24.42 -3.60 -18.27
C LEU A 620 24.02 -5.05 -17.99
N ASN A 621 23.42 -5.37 -16.84
CA ASN A 621 23.13 -6.74 -16.42
C ASN A 621 22.23 -7.51 -17.39
N ASN A 622 21.32 -6.80 -18.07
CA ASN A 622 20.32 -7.39 -18.97
C ASN A 622 20.58 -7.06 -20.45
N HIS A 623 21.77 -6.56 -20.80
CA HIS A 623 22.06 -6.03 -22.13
C HIS A 623 23.31 -6.65 -22.74
N GLY A 624 23.16 -7.27 -23.92
CA GLY A 624 24.30 -7.80 -24.69
C GLY A 624 25.07 -6.74 -25.48
N VAL A 625 24.53 -5.53 -25.63
CA VAL A 625 25.14 -4.44 -26.40
C VAL A 625 25.55 -3.32 -25.46
N ILE A 626 26.83 -2.95 -25.45
CA ILE A 626 27.36 -1.85 -24.65
C ILE A 626 27.23 -0.55 -25.47
N PRO A 627 26.68 0.55 -24.92
CA PRO A 627 26.65 1.83 -25.63
C PRO A 627 28.07 2.33 -25.94
N GLY A 628 28.32 2.83 -27.15
CA GLY A 628 29.65 3.29 -27.57
C GLY A 628 30.20 4.50 -26.77
N GLN A 629 29.34 5.17 -26.01
CA GLN A 629 29.67 6.30 -25.14
C GLN A 629 30.14 5.86 -23.74
N VAL A 630 29.97 4.58 -23.37
CA VAL A 630 30.51 4.03 -22.12
C VAL A 630 32.03 4.03 -22.20
N ARG A 631 32.68 4.66 -21.20
CA ARG A 631 34.14 4.83 -21.16
C ARG A 631 34.86 3.77 -20.35
N ALA A 632 34.20 3.19 -19.37
CA ALA A 632 34.68 2.02 -18.66
C ALA A 632 33.50 1.24 -18.08
N ILE A 633 33.72 -0.03 -17.77
CA ILE A 633 32.71 -0.93 -17.19
C ILE A 633 33.22 -1.38 -15.83
N LEU A 634 32.41 -1.19 -14.78
CA LEU A 634 32.61 -1.77 -13.47
C LEU A 634 31.95 -3.15 -13.45
N VAL A 635 32.73 -4.22 -13.23
CA VAL A 635 32.26 -5.61 -13.25
C VAL A 635 32.42 -6.23 -11.88
N ASN A 636 31.35 -6.71 -11.26
CA ASN A 636 31.40 -7.55 -10.07
C ASN A 636 31.42 -9.03 -10.47
N GLY A 637 32.60 -9.65 -10.53
CA GLY A 637 32.79 -10.98 -11.12
C GLY A 637 34.08 -11.67 -10.65
N ARG A 638 34.32 -12.91 -11.11
CA ARG A 638 35.57 -13.64 -10.76
C ARG A 638 36.78 -12.95 -11.41
N ASP A 639 37.87 -12.88 -10.65
CA ASP A 639 39.18 -12.43 -11.10
C ASP A 639 39.80 -13.52 -11.96
N ASP A 640 40.03 -13.21 -13.24
CA ASP A 640 41.17 -13.74 -13.98
C ASP A 640 41.87 -12.52 -14.59
N THR A 641 42.78 -11.94 -13.82
CA THR A 641 43.93 -11.14 -14.26
C THR A 641 43.77 -10.33 -15.56
N HIS A 642 43.32 -9.08 -15.41
CA HIS A 642 43.80 -7.84 -16.08
C HIS A 642 42.64 -6.84 -16.12
N ALA A 643 42.79 -5.71 -15.42
CA ALA A 643 41.99 -4.54 -15.73
C ALA A 643 42.43 -4.04 -17.12
N ASP A 644 41.71 -4.41 -18.17
CA ASP A 644 41.82 -3.69 -19.43
C ASP A 644 41.56 -2.20 -19.17
N LYS A 645 42.12 -1.29 -19.98
CA LYS A 645 41.93 0.17 -19.81
C LYS A 645 40.45 0.60 -19.71
N PHE A 646 39.54 -0.28 -20.10
CA PHE A 646 38.09 -0.07 -20.18
C PHE A 646 37.29 -0.92 -19.18
N GLU A 647 37.92 -1.77 -18.37
CA GLU A 647 37.21 -2.65 -17.43
C GLU A 647 37.82 -2.61 -16.02
N ILE A 648 36.97 -2.29 -15.04
CA ILE A 648 37.30 -2.20 -13.63
C ILE A 648 36.60 -3.38 -12.94
N ARG A 649 37.34 -4.44 -12.63
CA ARG A 649 36.80 -5.64 -11.98
C ARG A 649 36.87 -5.52 -10.46
N MET A 650 35.76 -5.80 -9.78
CA MET A 650 35.66 -5.98 -8.33
C MET A 650 35.10 -7.37 -8.02
N ASN A 651 35.41 -7.90 -6.84
CA ASN A 651 34.98 -9.24 -6.43
C ASN A 651 34.29 -9.18 -5.06
N TYR A 652 33.14 -8.49 -5.01
CA TYR A 652 32.36 -8.39 -3.78
C TYR A 652 31.68 -9.74 -3.49
N LYS A 653 31.95 -10.29 -2.31
CA LYS A 653 31.29 -11.51 -1.80
C LYS A 653 30.42 -11.19 -0.59
N PRO A 654 29.23 -11.82 -0.47
CA PRO A 654 28.37 -11.67 0.71
C PRO A 654 29.05 -12.10 2.01
N GLU A 655 30.10 -12.90 1.96
CA GLU A 655 30.88 -13.33 3.13
C GLU A 655 31.58 -12.16 3.85
N TYR A 656 31.79 -11.02 3.18
CA TYR A 656 32.22 -9.78 3.83
C TYR A 656 31.15 -9.14 4.74
N ARG A 657 29.97 -9.78 4.89
CA ARG A 657 28.89 -9.37 5.81
C ARG A 657 29.10 -9.79 7.27
N LEU A 658 30.16 -10.53 7.59
CA LEU A 658 30.24 -11.24 8.87
C LEU A 658 31.18 -10.56 9.85
N ASP A 659 30.56 -9.92 10.86
CA ASP A 659 31.00 -9.98 12.27
C ASP A 659 29.91 -9.64 13.29
N HIS A 660 28.70 -9.17 12.89
CA HIS A 660 27.73 -8.62 13.86
C HIS A 660 26.29 -9.14 13.77
N TYR A 661 26.07 -10.40 13.37
CA TYR A 661 24.77 -11.05 13.62
C TYR A 661 24.64 -11.45 15.11
N SER A 662 24.49 -10.45 15.97
CA SER A 662 23.97 -10.67 17.32
C SER A 662 22.42 -10.62 17.25
N PRO A 663 21.69 -11.56 17.89
CA PRO A 663 20.23 -11.67 17.85
C PRO A 663 19.46 -10.47 18.43
N HIS A 664 20.13 -9.39 18.82
CA HIS A 664 19.56 -8.26 19.56
C HIS A 664 19.71 -6.89 18.88
N TYR A 665 20.03 -6.83 17.58
CA TYR A 665 20.28 -5.54 16.92
C TYR A 665 19.10 -4.97 16.10
N PRO A 666 18.81 -3.66 16.23
CA PRO A 666 17.73 -2.95 15.55
C PRO A 666 18.08 -2.42 14.14
N HIS A 667 19.17 -2.85 13.50
CA HIS A 667 19.63 -2.26 12.22
C HIS A 667 18.98 -2.90 10.98
N ASN A 668 18.66 -2.04 10.00
CA ASN A 668 18.06 -2.38 8.70
C ASN A 668 19.06 -3.20 7.84
N VAL A 669 18.60 -4.34 7.27
CA VAL A 669 19.46 -5.29 6.52
C VAL A 669 20.07 -4.62 5.28
N GLU A 670 19.33 -3.74 4.63
CA GLU A 670 19.79 -3.02 3.45
C GLU A 670 20.81 -1.94 3.79
N VAL A 671 20.72 -1.33 4.98
CA VAL A 671 21.75 -0.40 5.50
C VAL A 671 23.04 -1.17 5.74
N ASP A 672 22.97 -2.34 6.38
CA ASP A 672 24.14 -3.17 6.63
C ASP A 672 24.78 -3.66 5.31
N GLN A 673 23.95 -4.03 4.33
CA GLN A 673 24.42 -4.41 2.98
C GLN A 673 25.10 -3.25 2.25
N TYR A 674 24.50 -2.06 2.28
CA TYR A 674 25.13 -0.87 1.69
C TYR A 674 26.43 -0.52 2.41
N GLN A 675 26.44 -0.46 3.74
CA GLN A 675 27.65 -0.13 4.51
C GLN A 675 28.76 -1.15 4.25
N ALA A 676 28.43 -2.44 4.12
CA ALA A 676 29.40 -3.47 3.75
C ALA A 676 29.94 -3.27 2.32
N ILE A 677 29.08 -2.93 1.35
CA ILE A 677 29.50 -2.61 -0.02
C ILE A 677 30.34 -1.33 -0.04
N GLU A 678 29.92 -0.27 0.65
CA GLU A 678 30.64 1.00 0.76
C GLU A 678 32.01 0.80 1.38
N ARG A 679 32.10 0.11 2.54
CA ARG A 679 33.38 -0.21 3.18
C ARG A 679 34.26 -1.04 2.26
N PHE A 680 33.70 -2.04 1.58
CA PHE A 680 34.45 -2.81 0.59
C PHE A 680 35.00 -1.91 -0.53
N LEU A 681 34.18 -1.03 -1.10
CA LEU A 681 34.56 -0.11 -2.18
C LEU A 681 35.61 0.92 -1.75
N GLU A 682 35.57 1.40 -0.50
CA GLU A 682 36.50 2.42 0.01
C GLU A 682 37.77 1.80 0.60
N GLU A 683 37.65 0.80 1.47
CA GLU A 683 38.74 0.27 2.30
C GLU A 683 39.50 -0.88 1.63
N LYS A 684 38.80 -1.73 0.86
CA LYS A 684 39.42 -2.91 0.24
C LYS A 684 39.71 -2.72 -1.24
N PHE A 685 38.75 -2.18 -1.98
CA PHE A 685 38.84 -2.03 -3.44
C PHE A 685 39.41 -0.66 -3.87
N HIS A 686 39.30 0.36 -3.01
CA HIS A 686 39.75 1.73 -3.29
C HIS A 686 39.20 2.30 -4.62
N LEU A 687 37.91 2.10 -4.90
CA LEU A 687 37.26 2.43 -6.18
C LEU A 687 37.54 3.87 -6.65
N ARG A 688 37.54 4.84 -5.73
CA ARG A 688 37.79 6.26 -6.07
C ARG A 688 39.15 6.47 -6.72
N GLU A 689 40.18 5.79 -6.22
CA GLU A 689 41.55 5.89 -6.74
C GLU A 689 41.61 5.32 -8.15
N GLN A 690 40.97 4.17 -8.37
CA GLN A 690 40.89 3.54 -9.68
C GLN A 690 40.20 4.46 -10.71
N LEU A 691 39.15 5.17 -10.30
CA LEU A 691 38.42 6.11 -11.16
C LEU A 691 39.14 7.45 -11.40
N LYS A 692 40.19 7.79 -10.65
CA LYS A 692 40.91 9.08 -10.83
C LYS A 692 41.48 9.24 -12.24
N ALA A 693 41.97 8.17 -12.84
CA ALA A 693 42.55 8.20 -14.18
C ALA A 693 41.52 8.61 -15.25
N LEU A 694 40.26 8.16 -15.10
CA LEU A 694 39.18 8.45 -16.04
C LEU A 694 38.76 9.92 -16.00
N LYS A 695 38.89 10.62 -14.87
CA LYS A 695 38.52 12.04 -14.72
C LYS A 695 39.26 12.98 -15.68
N ARG A 696 40.41 12.55 -16.20
CA ARG A 696 41.23 13.34 -17.16
C ARG A 696 40.71 13.25 -18.59
N ILE A 697 39.83 12.29 -18.88
CA ILE A 697 39.21 12.13 -20.20
C ILE A 697 38.11 13.20 -20.31
N LYS A 698 38.27 14.14 -21.25
CA LYS A 698 37.21 15.11 -21.56
C LYS A 698 36.02 14.38 -22.16
N SER A 699 34.82 14.66 -21.66
CA SER A 699 33.59 14.23 -22.33
C SER A 699 33.53 14.92 -23.70
N GLU A 700 33.43 14.13 -24.77
CA GLU A 700 33.24 14.64 -26.13
C GLU A 700 31.77 15.02 -26.28
N GLN A 701 31.46 16.29 -26.05
CA GLN A 701 30.17 16.85 -26.40
C GLN A 701 30.24 17.23 -27.89
N LYS A 702 29.67 16.41 -28.77
CA LYS A 702 29.40 16.83 -30.16
C LYS A 702 28.12 17.64 -30.14
N ASP A 703 28.09 18.77 -30.86
CA ASP A 703 26.88 19.55 -31.09
C ASP A 703 25.82 18.63 -31.71
N MET A 704 24.90 18.15 -30.89
CA MET A 704 23.81 17.29 -31.32
C MET A 704 22.55 18.14 -31.43
N VAL A 705 21.88 18.02 -32.57
CA VAL A 705 20.57 18.62 -32.82
C VAL A 705 19.60 18.18 -31.72
N ARG A 706 18.82 19.13 -31.19
CA ARG A 706 17.82 18.84 -30.17
C ARG A 706 16.78 17.86 -30.75
N PRO A 707 16.63 16.65 -30.17
CA PRO A 707 15.62 15.71 -30.63
C PRO A 707 14.22 16.30 -30.51
N GLN A 708 13.36 15.97 -31.46
CA GLN A 708 11.94 16.28 -31.38
C GLN A 708 11.19 15.12 -30.72
N PHE A 709 10.15 15.47 -29.98
CA PHE A 709 9.32 14.56 -29.22
C PHE A 709 7.87 14.81 -29.59
N GLU A 710 7.16 13.76 -29.99
CA GLU A 710 5.75 13.81 -30.34
C GLU A 710 5.00 12.65 -29.67
N TRP A 711 3.97 12.97 -28.90
CA TRP A 711 3.05 11.95 -28.41
C TRP A 711 2.12 11.50 -29.53
N GLN A 712 1.98 10.19 -29.72
CA GLN A 712 0.94 9.68 -30.61
C GLN A 712 -0.45 9.74 -29.94
N SER A 713 -1.51 9.74 -30.76
CA SER A 713 -2.91 9.92 -30.35
C SER A 713 -3.45 8.87 -29.34
N GLY A 714 -2.71 7.77 -29.15
CA GLY A 714 -2.99 6.70 -28.19
C GLY A 714 -2.41 6.88 -26.79
N ASP A 715 -1.55 7.88 -26.56
CA ASP A 715 -0.96 8.19 -25.23
C ASP A 715 -0.07 7.11 -24.63
N GLN A 716 0.19 6.04 -25.38
CA GLN A 716 1.04 4.90 -25.04
C GLN A 716 2.29 4.83 -25.89
N GLU A 717 2.38 5.69 -26.91
CA GLU A 717 3.51 5.75 -27.83
C GLU A 717 4.05 7.16 -27.93
N ILE A 718 5.37 7.26 -27.93
CA ILE A 718 6.16 8.46 -28.15
C ILE A 718 6.96 8.24 -29.41
N SER A 719 6.85 9.14 -30.39
CA SER A 719 7.84 9.23 -31.46
C SER A 719 8.93 10.23 -31.08
N LEU A 720 10.17 9.78 -31.20
CA LEU A 720 11.38 10.57 -31.05
C LEU A 720 12.04 10.70 -32.43
N LYS A 721 12.20 11.93 -32.91
CA LYS A 721 12.73 12.24 -34.24
C LYS A 721 13.99 13.10 -34.15
N GLY A 722 14.83 13.04 -35.18
CA GLY A 722 16.09 13.79 -35.23
C GLY A 722 17.15 13.19 -34.31
N LEU A 723 17.08 11.89 -34.04
CA LEU A 723 18.09 11.16 -33.29
C LEU A 723 19.26 10.80 -34.22
N ARG A 724 20.46 10.66 -33.66
CA ARG A 724 21.64 10.16 -34.35
C ARG A 724 21.74 8.66 -34.07
N PRO A 725 21.79 7.80 -35.10
CA PRO A 725 22.04 6.38 -34.92
C PRO A 725 23.29 6.13 -34.06
N PHE A 726 23.16 5.22 -33.10
CA PHE A 726 24.12 4.85 -32.07
C PHE A 726 24.56 6.00 -31.15
N GLY A 727 23.83 7.13 -31.19
CA GLY A 727 23.90 8.15 -30.16
C GLY A 727 23.47 7.59 -28.80
N LEU A 728 23.65 8.37 -27.75
CA LEU A 728 23.11 8.03 -26.45
C LEU A 728 22.45 9.28 -25.86
N TYR A 729 21.17 9.13 -25.58
CA TYR A 729 20.29 10.22 -25.17
C TYR A 729 19.79 9.96 -23.76
N GLU A 730 19.75 11.00 -22.95
CA GLU A 730 19.17 10.93 -21.61
C GLU A 730 17.69 11.31 -21.69
N LEU A 731 16.84 10.42 -21.19
CA LEU A 731 15.42 10.65 -20.99
C LEU A 731 15.22 10.98 -19.50
N ASN A 732 14.92 12.24 -19.20
CA ASN A 732 14.87 12.77 -17.83
C ASN A 732 13.59 12.40 -17.03
N TYR A 733 12.73 11.53 -17.56
CA TYR A 733 11.31 11.45 -17.13
C TYR A 733 10.69 10.07 -17.24
N THR A 734 11.24 9.02 -16.64
CA THR A 734 10.74 7.68 -17.00
C THR A 734 10.96 6.57 -15.96
N TYR A 735 9.95 6.22 -15.15
CA TYR A 735 9.87 4.94 -14.43
C TYR A 735 9.31 3.85 -15.36
N PHE A 736 10.19 3.11 -16.03
CA PHE A 736 9.92 2.58 -17.37
C PHE A 736 10.32 1.10 -17.58
N ASP A 737 10.34 0.26 -16.54
CA ASP A 737 10.59 -1.18 -16.70
C ASP A 737 9.61 -1.86 -17.71
N LEU A 738 8.52 -1.17 -18.06
CA LEU A 738 7.47 -1.58 -19.00
C LEU A 738 7.56 -0.96 -20.41
N TRP A 739 8.55 -0.13 -20.68
CA TRP A 739 8.69 0.52 -21.96
C TRP A 739 9.58 -0.25 -22.91
N ARG A 740 9.15 -0.29 -24.16
CA ARG A 740 9.90 -0.88 -25.26
C ARG A 740 10.24 0.22 -26.24
N ALA A 741 11.43 0.16 -26.80
CA ALA A 741 11.83 1.04 -27.87
C ALA A 741 11.90 0.24 -29.17
N LYS A 742 11.12 0.65 -30.16
CA LYS A 742 11.26 0.17 -31.53
C LYS A 742 12.32 1.01 -32.21
N GLY A 743 13.40 0.35 -32.63
CA GLY A 743 14.53 1.01 -33.25
C GLY A 743 15.51 1.64 -32.26
N ALA A 744 15.50 1.27 -30.98
CA ALA A 744 16.53 1.65 -30.01
C ALA A 744 16.71 0.62 -28.90
N THR A 745 17.82 0.71 -28.19
CA THR A 745 18.06 0.00 -26.92
C THR A 745 17.89 0.98 -25.76
N LEU A 746 17.13 0.58 -24.75
CA LEU A 746 16.98 1.34 -23.50
C LEU A 746 17.93 0.75 -22.46
N TYR A 747 18.62 1.62 -21.73
CA TYR A 747 19.49 1.26 -20.62
C TYR A 747 19.03 1.98 -19.36
N ARG A 748 19.05 1.29 -18.22
CA ARG A 748 18.78 1.91 -16.92
C ARG A 748 20.04 2.62 -16.43
N GLY A 749 19.87 3.80 -15.85
CA GLY A 749 20.95 4.66 -15.42
C GLY A 749 20.86 5.09 -13.97
N MET A 750 21.92 5.77 -13.51
CA MET A 750 22.00 6.36 -12.18
C MET A 750 20.87 7.38 -11.96
N GLY A 751 20.11 7.23 -10.88
CA GLY A 751 19.03 8.13 -10.50
C GLY A 751 17.75 7.90 -11.30
N GLU A 752 17.47 6.64 -11.69
CA GLU A 752 16.34 6.25 -12.55
C GLU A 752 16.35 6.94 -13.93
N LYS A 753 17.51 7.48 -14.34
CA LYS A 753 17.71 7.95 -15.71
C LYS A 753 17.54 6.79 -16.67
N ILE A 754 17.00 7.07 -17.84
CA ILE A 754 17.02 6.12 -18.95
C ILE A 754 17.91 6.67 -20.04
N PHE A 755 18.86 5.85 -20.45
CA PHE A 755 19.68 6.13 -21.60
C PHE A 755 19.12 5.39 -22.81
N LEU A 756 18.82 6.14 -23.85
CA LEU A 756 18.31 5.65 -25.12
C LEU A 756 19.44 5.62 -26.14
N SER A 757 19.76 4.44 -26.67
CA SER A 757 20.66 4.31 -27.81
C SER A 757 19.89 3.91 -29.07
N PRO A 758 19.62 4.86 -29.98
CA PRO A 758 18.79 4.61 -31.14
C PRO A 758 19.59 3.92 -32.24
N SER A 759 19.00 2.96 -32.92
CA SER A 759 19.57 2.35 -34.13
C SER A 759 19.23 3.13 -35.41
N ARG A 760 18.31 4.09 -35.32
CA ARG A 760 17.77 4.91 -36.41
C ARG A 760 17.57 6.36 -35.95
N ASP A 761 17.23 7.24 -36.88
CA ASP A 761 16.93 8.65 -36.63
C ASP A 761 15.55 8.91 -36.04
N GLU A 762 14.62 7.97 -36.25
CA GLU A 762 13.33 7.91 -35.60
C GLU A 762 13.21 6.67 -34.71
N VAL A 763 12.71 6.88 -33.49
CA VAL A 763 12.46 5.82 -32.51
C VAL A 763 11.06 5.96 -31.98
N THR A 764 10.35 4.84 -31.86
CA THR A 764 9.08 4.80 -31.16
C THR A 764 9.29 4.17 -29.79
N LEU A 765 9.03 4.91 -28.72
CA LEU A 765 8.89 4.33 -27.39
C LEU A 765 7.43 3.95 -27.20
N SER A 766 7.16 2.70 -26.86
CA SER A 766 5.81 2.20 -26.61
C SER A 766 5.73 1.59 -25.22
N PHE A 767 4.70 1.97 -24.47
CA PHE A 767 4.34 1.34 -23.21
C PHE A 767 3.28 0.26 -23.46
N SER A 768 3.55 -0.99 -23.09
CA SER A 768 2.49 -1.99 -23.05
C SER A 768 2.84 -3.20 -22.19
N ARG A 769 1.98 -3.44 -21.19
CA ARG A 769 1.98 -4.67 -20.38
C ARG A 769 1.58 -5.90 -21.20
N TRP A 770 0.91 -5.72 -22.34
CA TRP A 770 0.51 -6.80 -23.25
C TRP A 770 1.69 -7.42 -23.98
N TYR A 771 2.88 -6.82 -23.95
CA TYR A 771 4.08 -7.48 -24.48
C TYR A 771 4.75 -8.42 -23.47
N SER A 772 4.27 -8.48 -22.22
CA SER A 772 4.79 -9.44 -21.25
C SER A 772 4.10 -10.81 -21.42
N PRO A 773 4.86 -11.90 -21.64
CA PRO A 773 4.31 -13.27 -21.60
C PRO A 773 3.57 -13.57 -20.28
N SER A 774 4.02 -12.98 -19.16
CA SER A 774 3.37 -13.17 -17.85
C SER A 774 1.96 -12.56 -17.78
N ALA A 775 1.70 -11.48 -18.52
CA ALA A 775 0.38 -10.85 -18.58
C ALA A 775 -0.62 -11.68 -19.39
N TRP A 776 -0.20 -12.23 -20.54
CA TRP A 776 -1.04 -13.14 -21.34
C TRP A 776 -1.32 -14.44 -20.60
N LEU A 777 -0.30 -15.02 -19.96
CA LEU A 777 -0.48 -16.21 -19.13
C LEU A 777 -1.45 -15.91 -17.98
N GLY A 778 -1.27 -14.79 -17.28
CA GLY A 778 -2.18 -14.35 -16.24
C GLY A 778 -3.62 -14.20 -16.73
N LEU A 779 -3.83 -13.58 -17.89
CA LEU A 779 -5.15 -13.43 -18.51
C LEU A 779 -5.80 -14.79 -18.81
N LEU A 780 -5.07 -15.69 -19.47
CA LEU A 780 -5.57 -17.03 -19.82
C LEU A 780 -5.97 -17.82 -18.57
N VAL A 781 -5.12 -17.80 -17.54
CA VAL A 781 -5.39 -18.47 -16.25
C VAL A 781 -6.60 -17.84 -15.56
N SER A 782 -6.74 -16.51 -15.55
CA SER A 782 -7.92 -15.82 -15.02
C SER A 782 -9.20 -16.20 -15.74
N LEU A 783 -9.21 -16.16 -17.08
CA LEU A 783 -10.38 -16.53 -17.88
C LEU A 783 -10.78 -17.99 -17.64
N PHE A 784 -9.82 -18.90 -17.66
CA PHE A 784 -10.07 -20.33 -17.39
C PHE A 784 -10.66 -20.55 -15.99
N SER A 785 -10.12 -19.86 -14.98
CA SER A 785 -10.59 -19.93 -13.59
C SER A 785 -12.01 -19.39 -13.43
N VAL A 786 -12.34 -18.28 -14.09
CA VAL A 786 -13.71 -17.73 -14.12
C VAL A 786 -14.67 -18.70 -14.79
N VAL A 787 -14.28 -19.35 -15.89
CA VAL A 787 -15.10 -20.37 -16.57
C VAL A 787 -15.36 -21.57 -15.65
N ILE A 788 -14.34 -22.06 -14.94
CA ILE A 788 -14.50 -23.15 -13.95
C ILE A 788 -15.48 -22.74 -12.83
N LEU A 789 -15.32 -21.53 -12.29
CA LEU A 789 -16.25 -20.98 -11.30
C LEU A 789 -17.69 -20.90 -11.84
N GLY A 790 -17.86 -20.48 -13.10
CA GLY A 790 -19.14 -20.38 -13.79
C GLY A 790 -19.81 -21.74 -14.02
N ARG A 791 -19.06 -22.72 -14.55
CA ARG A 791 -19.54 -24.08 -14.90
C ARG A 791 -19.93 -24.92 -13.70
N ALA A 792 -19.53 -24.56 -12.48
CA ALA A 792 -20.01 -25.20 -11.27
C ALA A 792 -21.52 -24.95 -10.97
N ARG A 793 -22.28 -24.29 -11.85
CA ARG A 793 -23.76 -24.30 -11.88
C ARG A 793 -24.24 -25.39 -12.85
N GLY A 794 -24.83 -26.49 -12.34
CA GLY A 794 -25.49 -27.45 -13.22
C GLY A 794 -25.59 -28.92 -12.77
N GLY A 795 -25.21 -29.28 -11.54
CA GLY A 795 -25.58 -30.61 -11.01
C GLY A 795 -27.00 -30.53 -10.47
N LYS A 796 -27.99 -31.03 -11.23
CA LYS A 796 -29.37 -31.26 -10.77
C LYS A 796 -29.33 -31.97 -9.41
N ASN A 797 -30.20 -31.53 -8.49
CA ASN A 797 -30.54 -32.25 -7.26
C ASN A 797 -31.19 -33.59 -7.61
N GLY A 798 -30.39 -34.61 -7.94
CA GLY A 798 -30.88 -35.93 -8.34
C GLY A 798 -29.95 -37.02 -7.82
N SER A 799 -29.99 -37.27 -6.52
CA SER A 799 -29.71 -38.58 -5.90
C SER A 799 -29.97 -38.48 -4.38
N SER A 800 -31.22 -38.20 -4.04
CA SER A 800 -31.82 -38.52 -2.75
C SER A 800 -32.78 -39.69 -3.01
N GLU A 801 -32.24 -40.84 -3.40
CA GLU A 801 -33.01 -42.08 -3.41
C GLU A 801 -32.04 -43.27 -3.43
N LYS A 802 -32.31 -44.21 -2.52
CA LYS A 802 -31.70 -45.53 -2.33
C LYS A 802 -30.34 -45.61 -1.64
N LEU A 803 -30.38 -45.50 -0.31
CA LEU A 803 -29.66 -46.44 0.56
C LEU A 803 -30.67 -47.03 1.56
N SER A 804 -31.42 -48.03 1.08
CA SER A 804 -32.09 -49.05 1.88
C SER A 804 -31.86 -50.39 1.17
N SER A 805 -30.74 -51.01 1.50
CA SER A 805 -30.48 -52.45 1.45
C SER A 805 -29.21 -52.71 2.24
#